data_AF-A0A348P0F3-F1
#
_entry.id   AF-A0A348P0F3-F1
#
_cell.length_a   1.000
_cell.length_b   1.000
_cell.length_c   1.000
_cell.angle_alpha   90.00
_cell.angle_beta   90.00
_cell.angle_gamma   90.00
#
_symmetry.space_group_name_H-M   'P 1'
#
loop_
_entity.id
_entity.type
_entity.pdbx_description
1 polymer ?
#
loop_
_entity_poly.entity_id
_entity_poly.type
_entity_poly.pdbx_seq_one_letter_code
_entity_poly.pdbx_strand_id
1 'polypeptide(L)'
;MKKNIFLIFFLVLYLHSQSFTLDPKYSKIKDYYKNSYEENSSKGFNTYLIKTRTHRVGAINMLVNNFGTIHVWNPFINPWSGADYIFKDECTGKDVKTLEMPAGSGMIYLRLSSLWIGGYLESKNIQISGVPAIMFDGPNVSTGDYFWIYPMPELLPTEFENDPEGWTLGNIYESSNIQGRLNCMFEQVYDPKATAYEQFTTMFTDKCTSQHAYDYWDDTFHSPLGIEIKQTSYAWPYDYAKKFIIVDYTFYNRNKDKRDIYDMFIGNAIDNSVYNEANAGEYGGGYDDLCGFIDKWAGYIDPATGQKKTVDLNMVWAADNDGREYSFSETEWEIDYEPGAGSILDGATGVYSIRVLRNPNPNLRYSYNNWSGYANYGWAPKWKVGMHDDWLYDLTPEQRGYDDDNNENVMIPWGEGGEEIPLYGGVTNSLPMSEKGRYMLMSNDEFDHNQTAMREIYIGMDTQIDGTPIPQADKWQPWIVSGTVPEGEYSNGSLGMLNDFANGYYSSFLLGFGPLGYESYVNVAVDRDLDGEPDDVVQSKKVWKFAYGDSLKLTLAIMVSDDFHTSLAQDPNYVDSTVVDLTDGLDVSLYDQGWYDAFNNVVWAERVFDTPMYDTPLKRWGETKKDGWFGEDVGADGIFGDFAGDAYCWWLDSPYIGPDTGENDYEMTTFNSPVSDYYGNTAETEDTLLPFGRQHVEGDYGISGSLTDGEGYGYMVKYDKPNGVYPQGSWIRYGFDNGRIDAGDGVPDFTSPPAPPPPKIKVTELDDDITVEWTSHEFYEKDDGSIGVAGPEFTFDPYTRLHDFEGYHVELSPDRQLKNFTTIFSVDLMNYAYQNVADPKDYYDNPVLADTVYAHPEDYPYTVTVGPKIYKLVPFGDNRDLKEGHSVGSDMTFTCTTEPSPYPEWDEVRNYKFILHNQILAQQKFIAVTASDYGAPKMGVPAIKSSPESNATATVTSTISKSGDVIVVPNPYRGDADYAGMGWEVLDGKYTYQEEYRKLVFLNIPDRCVIRIYTLAGDLVKVIAHNGNSEWNTPYWYGTNGAYWNLISDNNQAVVSGIYLFNVQDADNKKDDFVGKFVIIK
;
A
#
# COMPACT_ATOMS: atom_id res chain seq x y z
N MET A 1 22.70 -78.22 -18.76
CA MET A 1 22.76 -79.19 -17.65
C MET A 1 23.05 -78.39 -16.38
N LYS A 2 22.04 -77.77 -15.76
CA LYS A 2 21.28 -78.28 -14.60
C LYS A 2 22.11 -78.41 -13.31
N LYS A 3 22.04 -77.44 -12.40
CA LYS A 3 21.30 -77.50 -11.10
C LYS A 3 21.82 -76.45 -10.10
N ASN A 4 20.96 -75.47 -9.79
CA ASN A 4 20.72 -74.80 -8.49
C ASN A 4 20.36 -73.32 -8.70
N ILE A 5 19.18 -73.13 -9.30
CA ILE A 5 18.31 -71.95 -9.24
C ILE A 5 17.15 -72.40 -8.35
N PHE A 6 16.74 -71.58 -7.37
CA PHE A 6 15.65 -71.69 -6.37
C PHE A 6 16.15 -71.57 -4.91
N LEU A 7 16.57 -70.38 -4.47
CA LEU A 7 16.37 -69.90 -3.07
C LEU A 7 16.72 -68.41 -2.78
N ILE A 8 16.78 -67.51 -3.77
CA ILE A 8 17.09 -66.06 -3.53
C ILE A 8 15.95 -65.12 -4.00
N PHE A 9 14.83 -65.67 -4.48
CA PHE A 9 13.71 -64.88 -5.03
C PHE A 9 12.53 -64.67 -4.06
N PHE A 10 12.68 -64.97 -2.75
CA PHE A 10 11.60 -64.80 -1.76
C PHE A 10 11.98 -64.00 -0.51
N LEU A 11 13.17 -63.36 -0.46
CA LEU A 11 13.54 -62.46 0.65
C LEU A 11 13.49 -60.96 0.29
N VAL A 12 13.31 -60.61 -0.99
CA VAL A 12 13.25 -59.20 -1.45
C VAL A 12 11.81 -58.65 -1.49
N LEU A 13 10.80 -59.52 -1.37
CA LEU A 13 9.37 -59.14 -1.34
C LEU A 13 8.75 -59.11 0.07
N TYR A 14 9.56 -59.13 1.13
CA TYR A 14 9.10 -58.92 2.51
C TYR A 14 9.74 -57.69 3.19
N LEU A 15 10.60 -56.96 2.48
CA LEU A 15 11.14 -55.66 2.91
C LEU A 15 10.48 -54.46 2.21
N HIS A 16 9.47 -54.68 1.36
CA HIS A 16 8.68 -53.63 0.70
C HIS A 16 7.18 -53.70 1.04
N SER A 17 6.83 -54.26 2.20
CA SER A 17 5.47 -54.17 2.74
C SER A 17 5.45 -54.13 4.27
N GLN A 18 6.47 -53.52 4.89
CA GLN A 18 6.15 -52.80 6.10
C GLN A 18 5.58 -51.48 5.62
N SER A 19 4.26 -51.37 5.74
CA SER A 19 3.59 -50.10 5.97
C SER A 19 4.53 -49.29 6.85
N PHE A 20 5.08 -48.20 6.32
CA PHE A 20 5.71 -47.18 7.14
C PHE A 20 4.69 -46.87 8.22
N THR A 21 4.97 -47.34 9.42
CA THR A 21 4.23 -46.92 10.58
C THR A 21 4.73 -45.50 10.75
N LEU A 22 3.92 -44.55 10.24
CA LEU A 22 4.00 -43.14 10.63
C LEU A 22 4.35 -43.11 12.11
N ASP A 23 5.36 -42.33 12.48
CA ASP A 23 5.58 -42.02 13.89
C ASP A 23 4.20 -41.64 14.48
N PRO A 24 3.78 -42.27 15.59
CA PRO A 24 2.48 -41.98 16.19
C PRO A 24 2.29 -40.49 16.58
N LYS A 25 3.34 -39.65 16.57
CA LYS A 25 3.24 -38.19 16.67
C LYS A 25 2.94 -37.50 15.34
N TYR A 26 3.55 -37.92 14.22
CA TYR A 26 3.30 -37.30 12.90
C TYR A 26 1.93 -37.66 12.32
N SER A 27 1.47 -38.90 12.54
CA SER A 27 0.08 -39.28 12.27
C SER A 27 -0.88 -38.39 13.06
N LYS A 28 -0.59 -38.10 14.34
CA LYS A 28 -1.44 -37.23 15.15
C LYS A 28 -1.51 -35.79 14.63
N ILE A 29 -0.40 -35.21 14.20
CA ILE A 29 -0.36 -33.83 13.66
C ILE A 29 -1.14 -33.73 12.34
N LYS A 30 -0.87 -34.61 11.39
CA LYS A 30 -1.56 -34.63 10.08
C LYS A 30 -3.04 -34.97 10.20
N ASP A 31 -3.38 -35.97 11.02
CA ASP A 31 -4.77 -36.33 11.29
C ASP A 31 -5.49 -35.20 12.05
N TYR A 32 -4.80 -34.51 12.97
CA TYR A 32 -5.31 -33.33 13.67
C TYR A 32 -5.62 -32.19 12.71
N TYR A 33 -4.69 -31.78 11.84
CA TYR A 33 -4.93 -30.70 10.90
C TYR A 33 -6.08 -31.02 9.94
N LYS A 34 -6.12 -32.24 9.41
CA LYS A 34 -7.25 -32.69 8.60
C LYS A 34 -8.57 -32.62 9.36
N ASN A 35 -8.60 -33.09 10.62
CA ASN A 35 -9.79 -33.01 11.47
C ASN A 35 -10.15 -31.57 11.84
N SER A 36 -9.17 -30.66 12.01
CA SER A 36 -9.40 -29.26 12.37
C SER A 36 -10.10 -28.47 11.25
N TYR A 37 -9.76 -28.72 9.97
CA TYR A 37 -10.51 -28.17 8.84
C TYR A 37 -11.93 -28.76 8.73
N GLU A 38 -12.07 -30.08 8.94
CA GLU A 38 -13.38 -30.75 8.96
C GLU A 38 -14.25 -30.28 10.16
N GLU A 39 -13.64 -29.91 11.30
CA GLU A 39 -14.32 -29.37 12.48
C GLU A 39 -14.64 -27.87 12.36
N ASN A 40 -13.70 -27.04 11.87
CA ASN A 40 -13.92 -25.62 11.59
C ASN A 40 -15.01 -25.42 10.52
N SER A 41 -15.08 -26.30 9.53
CA SER A 41 -16.17 -26.28 8.52
C SER A 41 -17.51 -26.81 9.02
N SER A 42 -17.54 -27.55 10.14
CA SER A 42 -18.76 -28.17 10.69
C SER A 42 -19.34 -27.48 11.93
N LYS A 43 -18.58 -26.61 12.61
CA LYS A 43 -19.03 -25.84 13.79
C LYS A 43 -19.20 -24.35 13.46
N GLY A 44 -20.38 -23.97 12.98
CA GLY A 44 -21.04 -22.68 13.27
C GLY A 44 -20.39 -21.35 12.85
N PHE A 45 -19.11 -21.29 12.45
CA PHE A 45 -18.52 -20.06 11.95
C PHE A 45 -19.03 -19.76 10.54
N ASN A 46 -19.44 -18.52 10.36
CA ASN A 46 -19.97 -18.00 9.12
C ASN A 46 -18.81 -17.63 8.18
N THR A 47 -18.24 -18.61 7.49
CA THR A 47 -17.07 -18.41 6.60
C THR A 47 -17.27 -17.33 5.53
N TYR A 48 -18.51 -16.98 5.18
CA TYR A 48 -18.85 -15.86 4.29
C TYR A 48 -18.57 -14.47 4.89
N LEU A 49 -18.31 -14.37 6.19
CA LEU A 49 -17.89 -13.12 6.83
C LEU A 49 -16.43 -12.80 6.49
N ILE A 50 -15.61 -13.79 6.15
CA ILE A 50 -14.24 -13.55 5.71
C ILE A 50 -14.26 -13.05 4.27
N LYS A 51 -13.67 -11.89 4.05
CA LYS A 51 -13.73 -11.20 2.76
C LYS A 51 -12.39 -10.57 2.43
N THR A 52 -12.22 -10.33 1.14
CA THR A 52 -11.07 -9.63 0.58
C THR A 52 -11.53 -8.53 -0.37
N ARG A 53 -10.78 -7.44 -0.41
CA ARG A 53 -10.86 -6.40 -1.45
C ARG A 53 -9.47 -6.09 -1.96
N THR A 54 -9.38 -5.53 -3.15
CA THR A 54 -8.11 -5.18 -3.78
C THR A 54 -8.09 -3.68 -4.00
N HIS A 55 -7.09 -2.99 -3.47
CA HIS A 55 -6.77 -1.63 -3.90
C HIS A 55 -6.38 -1.65 -5.36
N ARG A 56 -7.00 -0.78 -6.16
CA ARG A 56 -6.85 -0.75 -7.63
C ARG A 56 -6.47 0.63 -8.16
N VAL A 57 -6.24 1.56 -7.25
CA VAL A 57 -5.90 2.94 -7.53
C VAL A 57 -4.42 3.15 -7.29
N GLY A 58 -3.73 3.72 -8.28
CA GLY A 58 -2.29 3.92 -8.26
C GLY A 58 -1.54 2.96 -9.19
N ALA A 59 -0.25 2.77 -8.93
CA ALA A 59 0.63 1.86 -9.65
C ALA A 59 0.63 0.44 -9.04
N ILE A 60 0.14 0.30 -7.80
CA ILE A 60 0.18 -0.93 -7.03
C ILE A 60 -1.24 -1.49 -6.88
N ASN A 61 -1.39 -2.81 -7.05
CA ASN A 61 -2.55 -3.54 -6.55
C ASN A 61 -2.20 -4.17 -5.21
N MET A 62 -3.01 -3.95 -4.17
CA MET A 62 -2.80 -4.60 -2.87
C MET A 62 -4.08 -5.19 -2.31
N LEU A 63 -3.99 -6.42 -1.84
CA LEU A 63 -5.07 -7.09 -1.12
C LEU A 63 -5.27 -6.48 0.27
N VAL A 64 -6.53 -6.36 0.66
CA VAL A 64 -6.99 -6.01 2.00
C VAL A 64 -8.01 -7.04 2.45
N ASN A 65 -7.89 -7.53 3.68
CA ASN A 65 -8.86 -8.44 4.28
C ASN A 65 -9.31 -7.99 5.67
N ASN A 66 -10.22 -8.77 6.25
CA ASN A 66 -10.83 -8.50 7.55
C ASN A 66 -10.41 -9.52 8.63
N PHE A 67 -9.17 -10.01 8.57
CA PHE A 67 -8.61 -10.93 9.57
C PHE A 67 -7.11 -10.66 9.84
N GLY A 68 -6.67 -9.42 9.60
CA GLY A 68 -5.35 -8.94 10.03
C GLY A 68 -4.16 -9.48 9.21
N THR A 69 -4.36 -9.82 7.94
CA THR A 69 -3.26 -10.27 7.06
C THR A 69 -3.30 -9.59 5.68
N ILE A 70 -2.23 -9.77 4.91
CA ILE A 70 -2.17 -9.50 3.47
C ILE A 70 -1.70 -10.80 2.81
N HIS A 71 -2.64 -11.69 2.47
CA HIS A 71 -2.35 -12.99 1.86
C HIS A 71 -3.53 -13.50 1.04
N VAL A 72 -3.27 -14.37 0.06
CA VAL A 72 -4.29 -14.81 -0.91
C VAL A 72 -5.09 -16.05 -0.51
N TRP A 73 -4.61 -16.84 0.46
CA TRP A 73 -5.25 -18.11 0.82
C TRP A 73 -6.50 -17.90 1.68
N ASN A 74 -7.46 -18.81 1.55
CA ASN A 74 -8.64 -18.86 2.39
C ASN A 74 -8.33 -19.72 3.61
N PRO A 75 -8.30 -19.15 4.83
CA PRO A 75 -7.88 -19.89 6.02
C PRO A 75 -8.77 -21.09 6.36
N PHE A 76 -10.00 -21.14 5.82
CA PHE A 76 -10.99 -22.19 6.11
C PHE A 76 -11.08 -23.26 5.02
N ILE A 77 -10.31 -23.16 3.94
CA ILE A 77 -10.30 -24.14 2.86
C ILE A 77 -8.97 -24.88 2.88
N ASN A 78 -9.04 -26.21 2.94
CA ASN A 78 -7.87 -27.06 2.90
C ASN A 78 -7.25 -27.02 1.48
N PRO A 79 -6.00 -26.54 1.29
CA PRO A 79 -5.37 -26.43 -0.03
C PRO A 79 -5.24 -27.78 -0.76
N TRP A 80 -5.08 -28.87 -0.02
CA TRP A 80 -4.94 -30.23 -0.56
C TRP A 80 -6.26 -30.94 -0.82
N SER A 81 -7.41 -30.29 -0.55
CA SER A 81 -8.73 -30.86 -0.83
C SER A 81 -9.10 -30.83 -2.31
N GLY A 82 -8.31 -30.12 -3.14
CA GLY A 82 -8.64 -29.82 -4.54
C GLY A 82 -9.77 -28.79 -4.69
N ALA A 83 -10.24 -28.22 -3.59
CA ALA A 83 -11.11 -27.04 -3.61
C ALA A 83 -10.29 -25.77 -3.86
N ASP A 84 -10.95 -24.76 -4.40
CA ASP A 84 -10.37 -23.46 -4.66
C ASP A 84 -10.06 -22.75 -3.33
N TYR A 85 -8.78 -22.74 -2.95
CA TYR A 85 -8.31 -22.19 -1.67
C TYR A 85 -7.77 -20.76 -1.80
N ILE A 86 -7.73 -20.20 -3.00
CA ILE A 86 -7.34 -18.81 -3.24
C ILE A 86 -8.61 -17.97 -3.33
N PHE A 87 -8.62 -16.79 -2.70
CA PHE A 87 -9.73 -15.88 -2.86
C PHE A 87 -9.88 -15.43 -4.32
N LYS A 88 -11.12 -15.42 -4.80
CA LYS A 88 -11.42 -14.77 -6.07
C LYS A 88 -11.70 -13.31 -5.83
N ASP A 89 -11.11 -12.49 -6.67
CA ASP A 89 -11.37 -11.07 -6.71
C ASP A 89 -12.81 -10.83 -7.19
N GLU A 90 -13.61 -10.12 -6.39
CA GLU A 90 -15.03 -9.91 -6.69
C GLU A 90 -15.27 -9.12 -7.99
N CYS A 91 -14.32 -8.24 -8.36
CA CYS A 91 -14.42 -7.39 -9.54
C CYS A 91 -14.15 -8.16 -10.83
N THR A 92 -13.21 -9.11 -10.80
CA THR A 92 -12.65 -9.75 -12.01
C THR A 92 -12.97 -11.24 -12.10
N GLY A 93 -13.33 -11.89 -11.00
CA GLY A 93 -13.50 -13.34 -10.89
C GLY A 93 -12.18 -14.13 -11.02
N LYS A 94 -11.03 -13.46 -11.09
CA LYS A 94 -9.69 -14.06 -11.15
C LYS A 94 -9.13 -14.23 -9.73
N ASP A 95 -8.06 -15.01 -9.59
CA ASP A 95 -7.31 -15.10 -8.34
C ASP A 95 -6.82 -13.72 -7.91
N VAL A 96 -7.05 -13.37 -6.64
CA VAL A 96 -6.47 -12.16 -6.05
C VAL A 96 -4.95 -12.26 -6.05
N LYS A 97 -4.29 -11.10 -6.01
CA LYS A 97 -2.84 -10.96 -5.82
C LYS A 97 -2.59 -10.18 -4.55
N THR A 98 -1.49 -10.47 -3.85
CA THR A 98 -1.14 -9.87 -2.56
C THR A 98 -0.71 -8.42 -2.70
N LEU A 99 0.43 -8.18 -3.35
CA LEU A 99 0.99 -6.86 -3.61
C LEU A 99 1.75 -6.89 -4.94
N GLU A 100 1.22 -6.20 -5.92
CA GLU A 100 1.71 -6.28 -7.30
C GLU A 100 2.04 -4.89 -7.84
N MET A 101 3.22 -4.75 -8.44
CA MET A 101 3.64 -3.53 -9.12
C MET A 101 4.48 -3.84 -10.37
N PRO A 102 4.19 -3.27 -11.55
CA PRO A 102 3.00 -2.50 -11.85
C PRO A 102 1.73 -3.34 -11.73
N ALA A 103 0.60 -2.72 -11.40
CA ALA A 103 -0.71 -3.37 -11.36
C ALA A 103 -0.99 -4.20 -12.64
N GLY A 104 -1.32 -5.48 -12.48
CA GLY A 104 -1.59 -6.46 -13.53
C GLY A 104 -0.35 -6.97 -14.29
N SER A 105 0.86 -6.87 -13.74
CA SER A 105 2.11 -7.37 -14.33
C SER A 105 2.45 -8.82 -14.01
N GLY A 106 1.97 -9.37 -12.89
CA GLY A 106 2.42 -10.64 -12.31
C GLY A 106 3.68 -10.53 -11.44
N MET A 107 4.26 -9.33 -11.27
CA MET A 107 5.38 -9.09 -10.36
C MET A 107 4.86 -8.87 -8.94
N ILE A 108 5.15 -9.82 -8.06
CA ILE A 108 4.71 -9.86 -6.66
C ILE A 108 5.85 -9.38 -5.77
N TYR A 109 5.54 -8.47 -4.84
CA TYR A 109 6.51 -7.85 -3.91
C TYR A 109 6.32 -8.25 -2.45
N LEU A 110 5.23 -8.94 -2.14
CA LEU A 110 4.91 -9.40 -0.80
C LEU A 110 4.14 -10.70 -0.91
N ARG A 111 4.59 -11.77 -0.25
CA ARG A 111 3.85 -13.02 -0.18
C ARG A 111 2.83 -13.04 0.94
N LEU A 112 3.25 -12.64 2.14
CA LEU A 112 2.39 -12.61 3.31
C LEU A 112 2.82 -11.53 4.28
N SER A 113 1.87 -10.76 4.80
CA SER A 113 2.05 -9.98 6.03
C SER A 113 0.98 -10.36 7.04
N SER A 114 1.34 -10.45 8.31
CA SER A 114 0.47 -10.86 9.43
C SER A 114 0.62 -9.91 10.61
N LEU A 115 -0.50 -9.46 11.16
CA LEU A 115 -0.54 -8.66 12.38
C LEU A 115 -0.49 -9.57 13.61
N TRP A 116 0.50 -9.34 14.47
CA TRP A 116 0.70 -10.06 15.72
C TRP A 116 0.55 -9.11 16.90
N ILE A 117 -0.11 -9.56 17.96
CA ILE A 117 -0.46 -8.71 19.09
C ILE A 117 -0.31 -9.50 20.37
N GLY A 118 0.64 -9.10 21.20
CA GLY A 118 1.03 -9.82 22.40
C GLY A 118 0.84 -8.99 23.66
N GLY A 119 0.56 -9.62 24.79
CA GLY A 119 0.51 -8.95 26.10
C GLY A 119 0.15 -9.86 27.27
N TYR A 120 0.17 -9.27 28.47
CA TYR A 120 -0.26 -9.92 29.71
C TYR A 120 -1.60 -9.38 30.17
N LEU A 121 -2.48 -10.26 30.63
CA LEU A 121 -3.75 -9.87 31.24
C LEU A 121 -3.63 -9.87 32.76
N GLU A 122 -4.35 -8.98 33.43
CA GLU A 122 -4.53 -9.08 34.88
C GLU A 122 -5.36 -10.33 35.20
N SER A 123 -4.75 -11.32 35.84
CA SER A 123 -5.43 -12.55 36.25
C SER A 123 -6.19 -12.34 37.55
N LYS A 124 -5.46 -11.94 38.60
CA LYS A 124 -5.98 -11.88 39.97
C LYS A 124 -5.14 -10.97 40.86
N ASN A 125 -5.82 -10.27 41.77
CA ASN A 125 -5.17 -9.62 42.91
C ASN A 125 -5.00 -10.60 44.07
N ILE A 126 -3.76 -10.80 44.52
CA ILE A 126 -3.43 -11.69 45.64
C ILE A 126 -2.65 -10.95 46.74
N GLN A 127 -2.54 -11.59 47.89
CA GLN A 127 -1.83 -11.08 49.06
C GLN A 127 -0.70 -12.06 49.39
N ILE A 128 0.55 -11.64 49.19
CA ILE A 128 1.73 -12.44 49.54
C ILE A 128 2.41 -11.72 50.68
N SER A 129 2.54 -12.40 51.83
CA SER A 129 3.14 -11.83 53.05
C SER A 129 2.55 -10.47 53.49
N GLY A 130 1.28 -10.21 53.18
CA GLY A 130 0.58 -8.96 53.53
C GLY A 130 0.79 -7.80 52.54
N VAL A 131 1.44 -8.05 51.40
CA VAL A 131 1.60 -7.09 50.30
C VAL A 131 0.58 -7.43 49.20
N PRO A 132 -0.28 -6.48 48.77
CA PRO A 132 -1.11 -6.66 47.59
C PRO A 132 -0.23 -6.74 46.35
N ALA A 133 -0.45 -7.76 45.53
CA ALA A 133 0.25 -7.98 44.27
C ALA A 133 -0.69 -8.51 43.19
N ILE A 134 -0.35 -8.21 41.94
CA ILE A 134 -1.06 -8.66 40.74
C ILE A 134 -0.39 -9.94 40.24
N MET A 135 -1.19 -10.96 39.97
CA MET A 135 -0.79 -12.13 39.19
C MET A 135 -1.17 -11.89 37.73
N PHE A 136 -0.22 -12.03 36.81
CA PHE A 136 -0.46 -11.92 35.38
C PHE A 136 -0.83 -13.26 34.74
N ASP A 137 -1.61 -13.18 33.67
CA ASP A 137 -2.02 -14.28 32.80
C ASP A 137 -1.41 -14.01 31.40
N GLY A 138 -0.57 -14.93 30.90
CA GLY A 138 0.18 -14.76 29.65
C GLY A 138 1.67 -15.13 29.74
N PRO A 139 2.48 -14.78 28.71
CA PRO A 139 2.10 -13.92 27.59
C PRO A 139 1.10 -14.62 26.65
N ASN A 140 0.07 -13.89 26.22
CA ASN A 140 -0.88 -14.36 25.20
C ASN A 140 -0.63 -13.60 23.91
N VAL A 141 -0.74 -14.26 22.75
CA VAL A 141 -0.48 -13.65 21.44
C VAL A 141 -1.61 -13.97 20.48
N SER A 142 -2.27 -12.92 19.99
CA SER A 142 -3.24 -13.00 18.90
C SER A 142 -2.56 -12.74 17.56
N THR A 143 -2.80 -13.61 16.59
CA THR A 143 -2.19 -13.56 15.26
C THR A 143 -3.23 -13.55 14.15
N GLY A 144 -2.97 -12.81 13.06
CA GLY A 144 -3.75 -12.96 11.83
C GLY A 144 -3.43 -14.28 11.09
N ASP A 145 -2.17 -14.69 11.11
CA ASP A 145 -1.62 -15.93 10.57
C ASP A 145 -0.32 -16.29 11.32
N TYR A 146 -0.03 -17.59 11.39
CA TYR A 146 1.09 -18.21 12.11
C TYR A 146 2.37 -18.39 11.27
N PHE A 147 2.32 -18.20 9.95
CA PHE A 147 3.36 -18.55 8.96
C PHE A 147 3.61 -20.06 8.85
N TRP A 148 3.81 -20.55 7.62
CA TRP A 148 4.28 -21.91 7.26
C TRP A 148 3.45 -23.12 7.72
N ILE A 149 2.67 -22.96 8.78
CA ILE A 149 1.68 -23.88 9.32
C ILE A 149 0.33 -23.47 8.72
N TYR A 150 -0.57 -24.45 8.56
CA TYR A 150 -1.93 -24.23 8.09
C TYR A 150 -2.54 -22.93 8.65
N PRO A 151 -3.11 -22.05 7.81
CA PRO A 151 -3.62 -20.76 8.26
C PRO A 151 -4.70 -20.94 9.34
N MET A 152 -4.41 -20.44 10.54
CA MET A 152 -5.29 -20.50 11.72
C MET A 152 -5.48 -19.09 12.27
N PRO A 153 -6.34 -18.27 11.65
CA PRO A 153 -6.49 -16.88 12.05
C PRO A 153 -7.12 -16.78 13.44
N GLU A 154 -6.54 -15.96 14.31
CA GLU A 154 -7.12 -15.66 15.63
C GLU A 154 -7.94 -14.38 15.61
N LEU A 155 -7.63 -13.51 14.65
CA LEU A 155 -8.34 -12.27 14.37
C LEU A 155 -9.50 -12.54 13.42
N LEU A 156 -10.73 -12.34 13.88
CA LEU A 156 -11.93 -12.61 13.09
C LEU A 156 -12.90 -11.42 13.03
N PRO A 157 -13.71 -11.32 11.97
CA PRO A 157 -14.68 -10.24 11.77
C PRO A 157 -16.02 -10.51 12.49
N THR A 158 -16.01 -10.91 13.77
CA THR A 158 -17.22 -11.25 14.55
C THR A 158 -16.99 -11.06 16.05
N GLU A 159 -17.99 -11.26 16.92
CA GLU A 159 -17.86 -11.13 18.39
C GLU A 159 -17.52 -9.71 18.90
N PHE A 160 -17.86 -8.68 18.11
CA PHE A 160 -17.72 -7.28 18.53
C PHE A 160 -18.70 -6.93 19.67
N GLU A 161 -18.34 -5.96 20.52
CA GLU A 161 -19.18 -5.49 21.62
C GLU A 161 -20.52 -4.91 21.11
N ASN A 162 -20.46 -4.18 19.99
CA ASN A 162 -21.61 -3.49 19.39
C ASN A 162 -22.20 -4.16 18.13
N ASP A 163 -21.58 -5.25 17.65
CA ASP A 163 -22.03 -6.06 16.50
C ASP A 163 -21.59 -7.52 16.67
N PRO A 164 -22.19 -8.28 17.61
CA PRO A 164 -21.72 -9.62 17.98
C PRO A 164 -21.65 -10.60 16.80
N GLU A 165 -22.52 -10.45 15.80
CA GLU A 165 -22.52 -11.29 14.62
C GLU A 165 -21.50 -10.84 13.55
N GLY A 166 -21.08 -9.58 13.55
CA GLY A 166 -20.10 -9.02 12.60
C GLY A 166 -20.67 -8.63 11.24
N TRP A 167 -22.00 -8.47 11.12
CA TRP A 167 -22.66 -8.17 9.84
C TRP A 167 -22.34 -6.80 9.28
N THR A 168 -22.05 -5.84 10.16
CA THR A 168 -21.74 -4.47 9.82
C THR A 168 -20.26 -4.22 10.00
N LEU A 169 -19.74 -4.27 11.23
CA LEU A 169 -18.36 -3.91 11.53
C LEU A 169 -17.35 -4.87 10.89
N GLY A 170 -17.70 -6.16 10.77
CA GLY A 170 -16.86 -7.17 10.15
C GLY A 170 -16.82 -7.12 8.62
N ASN A 171 -17.67 -6.34 7.97
CA ASN A 171 -17.66 -6.22 6.51
C ASN A 171 -16.53 -5.29 6.03
N ILE A 172 -16.21 -5.33 4.73
CA ILE A 172 -15.28 -4.37 4.10
C ILE A 172 -16.11 -3.36 3.30
N TYR A 173 -15.95 -2.07 3.62
CA TYR A 173 -16.64 -0.97 2.94
C TYR A 173 -15.65 -0.15 2.13
N GLU A 174 -16.00 0.13 0.87
CA GLU A 174 -15.27 1.09 0.03
C GLU A 174 -15.93 2.47 0.12
N SER A 175 -15.11 3.50 0.25
CA SER A 175 -15.51 4.91 0.18
C SER A 175 -14.48 5.72 -0.61
N SER A 176 -14.89 6.88 -1.10
CA SER A 176 -14.09 7.75 -1.97
C SER A 176 -14.48 9.20 -1.78
N ASN A 177 -13.50 10.10 -1.74
CA ASN A 177 -13.72 11.54 -1.71
C ASN A 177 -14.12 12.13 -3.08
N ILE A 178 -14.10 11.32 -4.15
CA ILE A 178 -14.46 11.74 -5.51
C ILE A 178 -15.94 11.55 -5.79
N GLN A 179 -16.64 12.66 -6.06
CA GLN A 179 -18.06 12.66 -6.41
C GLN A 179 -18.31 11.89 -7.72
N GLY A 180 -19.35 11.05 -7.72
CA GLY A 180 -19.73 10.26 -8.90
C GLY A 180 -18.89 9.01 -9.13
N ARG A 181 -17.90 8.74 -8.27
CA ARG A 181 -17.10 7.51 -8.36
C ARG A 181 -17.98 6.27 -8.14
N LEU A 182 -17.82 5.31 -9.05
CA LEU A 182 -18.28 3.95 -8.90
C LEU A 182 -17.10 3.05 -8.55
N ASN A 183 -17.31 2.09 -7.65
CA ASN A 183 -16.34 1.03 -7.43
C ASN A 183 -16.38 0.00 -8.58
N CYS A 184 -15.51 -1.01 -8.50
CA CYS A 184 -15.42 -2.07 -9.50
C CYS A 184 -16.70 -2.93 -9.62
N MET A 185 -17.60 -2.87 -8.61
CA MET A 185 -18.89 -3.55 -8.58
C MET A 185 -20.03 -2.64 -9.07
N PHE A 186 -19.70 -1.47 -9.62
CA PHE A 186 -20.63 -0.45 -10.10
C PHE A 186 -21.50 0.19 -9.00
N GLU A 187 -21.02 0.18 -7.76
CA GLU A 187 -21.70 0.82 -6.63
C GLU A 187 -21.17 2.24 -6.43
N GLN A 188 -22.05 3.19 -6.10
CA GLN A 188 -21.63 4.53 -5.72
C GLN A 188 -20.92 4.49 -4.38
N VAL A 189 -19.68 5.00 -4.36
CA VAL A 189 -18.82 4.98 -3.18
C VAL A 189 -18.44 6.38 -2.70
N TYR A 190 -19.03 7.43 -3.28
CA TYR A 190 -18.77 8.80 -2.83
C TYR A 190 -19.25 9.00 -1.38
N ASP A 191 -18.30 9.31 -0.50
CA ASP A 191 -18.55 9.79 0.85
C ASP A 191 -17.77 11.11 1.02
N PRO A 192 -18.44 12.25 1.26
CA PRO A 192 -17.75 13.52 1.51
C PRO A 192 -16.89 13.52 2.79
N LYS A 193 -16.95 12.48 3.62
CA LYS A 193 -16.07 12.27 4.78
C LYS A 193 -14.84 11.42 4.46
N ALA A 194 -14.81 10.73 3.33
CA ALA A 194 -13.61 10.02 2.91
C ALA A 194 -12.51 11.05 2.59
N THR A 195 -11.26 10.68 2.86
CA THR A 195 -10.10 11.57 2.68
C THR A 195 -9.22 11.14 1.51
N ALA A 196 -9.30 9.87 1.09
CA ALA A 196 -8.56 9.35 -0.06
C ALA A 196 -9.42 9.14 -1.30
N TYR A 197 -8.73 8.98 -2.43
CA TYR A 197 -9.35 8.62 -3.69
C TYR A 197 -10.05 7.27 -3.52
N GLU A 198 -9.35 6.24 -3.03
CA GLU A 198 -9.92 4.94 -2.62
C GLU A 198 -9.64 4.65 -1.14
N GLN A 199 -10.66 4.30 -0.38
CA GLN A 199 -10.54 3.94 1.02
C GLN A 199 -11.31 2.66 1.33
N PHE A 200 -10.66 1.67 1.94
CA PHE A 200 -11.34 0.51 2.52
C PHE A 200 -11.37 0.60 4.05
N THR A 201 -12.51 0.29 4.66
CA THR A 201 -12.66 0.24 6.13
C THR A 201 -13.25 -1.09 6.55
N THR A 202 -12.67 -1.70 7.59
CA THR A 202 -13.15 -2.95 8.19
C THR A 202 -12.73 -3.08 9.66
N MET A 203 -13.34 -4.01 10.39
CA MET A 203 -12.94 -4.37 11.76
C MET A 203 -12.76 -5.88 11.93
N PHE A 204 -11.90 -6.25 12.88
CA PHE A 204 -11.70 -7.62 13.34
C PHE A 204 -11.24 -7.66 14.80
N THR A 205 -11.32 -8.81 15.45
CA THR A 205 -11.05 -8.99 16.88
C THR A 205 -10.53 -10.38 17.19
N ASP A 206 -9.75 -10.49 18.25
CA ASP A 206 -9.24 -11.75 18.79
C ASP A 206 -10.21 -12.51 19.71
N LYS A 207 -11.37 -11.92 20.06
CA LYS A 207 -12.33 -12.43 21.06
C LYS A 207 -12.98 -13.77 20.72
N CYS A 208 -12.76 -14.31 19.53
CA CYS A 208 -13.37 -15.54 19.09
C CYS A 208 -12.62 -16.75 19.65
N THR A 209 -13.28 -17.48 20.57
CA THR A 209 -12.76 -18.74 21.14
C THR A 209 -13.43 -19.99 20.55
N SER A 210 -14.36 -19.80 19.59
CA SER A 210 -15.15 -20.90 19.02
C SER A 210 -14.46 -21.64 17.88
N GLN A 211 -13.48 -20.99 17.25
CA GLN A 211 -12.57 -21.59 16.28
C GLN A 211 -11.59 -22.55 16.96
N HIS A 212 -11.24 -23.65 16.29
CA HIS A 212 -10.19 -24.55 16.77
C HIS A 212 -8.81 -24.01 16.38
N ALA A 213 -8.47 -22.82 16.89
CA ALA A 213 -7.11 -22.28 16.93
C ALA A 213 -6.39 -22.88 18.16
N TYR A 214 -6.05 -24.16 18.05
CA TYR A 214 -5.29 -24.87 19.08
C TYR A 214 -3.82 -24.87 18.67
N ASP A 215 -3.00 -24.30 19.53
CA ASP A 215 -1.55 -24.32 19.40
C ASP A 215 -1.05 -25.69 19.84
N TYR A 216 -0.54 -26.47 18.88
CA TYR A 216 0.00 -27.81 19.14
C TYR A 216 1.26 -27.78 20.02
N TRP A 217 2.02 -26.68 19.98
CA TRP A 217 3.27 -26.55 20.70
C TRP A 217 3.06 -26.22 22.17
N ASP A 218 2.03 -25.42 22.45
CA ASP A 218 1.63 -25.08 23.82
C ASP A 218 0.53 -26.02 24.38
N ASP A 219 0.02 -26.97 23.58
CA ASP A 219 -1.10 -27.88 23.93
C ASP A 219 -2.30 -27.11 24.49
N THR A 220 -2.60 -25.94 23.93
CA THR A 220 -3.61 -25.01 24.43
C THR A 220 -4.42 -24.38 23.30
N PHE A 221 -5.60 -23.85 23.64
CA PHE A 221 -6.38 -23.03 22.72
C PHE A 221 -6.00 -21.56 22.86
N HIS A 222 -6.18 -20.80 21.78
CA HIS A 222 -6.06 -19.34 21.77
C HIS A 222 -6.73 -18.71 23.00
N SER A 223 -5.98 -17.85 23.69
CA SER A 223 -6.43 -17.07 24.85
C SER A 223 -6.52 -15.59 24.48
N PRO A 224 -7.72 -15.06 24.20
CA PRO A 224 -7.86 -13.68 23.72
C PRO A 224 -7.41 -12.63 24.73
N LEU A 225 -6.65 -11.64 24.26
CA LEU A 225 -6.40 -10.35 24.91
C LEU A 225 -7.68 -9.52 25.03
N GLY A 226 -8.64 -9.72 24.13
CA GLY A 226 -9.94 -9.04 24.14
C GLY A 226 -9.92 -7.68 23.44
N ILE A 227 -9.24 -7.61 22.30
CA ILE A 227 -9.02 -6.41 21.52
C ILE A 227 -9.94 -6.35 20.29
N GLU A 228 -10.46 -5.17 19.99
CA GLU A 228 -11.08 -4.87 18.70
C GLU A 228 -10.16 -3.97 17.88
N ILE A 229 -10.11 -4.20 16.58
CA ILE A 229 -9.19 -3.53 15.67
C ILE A 229 -10.00 -2.94 14.53
N LYS A 230 -9.92 -1.62 14.33
CA LYS A 230 -10.39 -0.95 13.11
C LYS A 230 -9.21 -0.75 12.18
N GLN A 231 -9.33 -1.22 10.95
CA GLN A 231 -8.36 -1.00 9.88
C GLN A 231 -8.99 -0.09 8.83
N THR A 232 -8.25 0.95 8.42
CA THR A 232 -8.61 1.78 7.28
C THR A 232 -7.41 1.93 6.37
N SER A 233 -7.55 1.61 5.08
CA SER A 233 -6.47 1.71 4.09
C SER A 233 -6.81 2.74 3.00
N TYR A 234 -5.80 3.46 2.52
CA TYR A 234 -5.94 4.66 1.68
C TYR A 234 -5.02 4.58 0.45
N ALA A 235 -5.56 4.88 -0.73
CA ALA A 235 -4.80 4.89 -1.99
C ALA A 235 -5.17 6.08 -2.89
N TRP A 236 -4.20 6.55 -3.69
CA TRP A 236 -4.33 7.69 -4.60
C TRP A 236 -3.71 7.41 -5.98
N PRO A 237 -4.26 7.98 -7.08
CA PRO A 237 -3.73 7.76 -8.43
C PRO A 237 -2.64 8.76 -8.83
N TYR A 238 -2.25 9.68 -7.94
CA TYR A 238 -1.34 10.79 -8.25
C TYR A 238 0.11 10.32 -8.32
N ASP A 239 0.93 10.92 -9.19
CA ASP A 239 2.30 10.46 -9.43
C ASP A 239 3.17 10.37 -8.18
N TYR A 240 2.97 11.26 -7.21
CA TYR A 240 3.68 11.28 -5.93
C TYR A 240 3.14 10.28 -4.90
N ALA A 241 1.94 9.72 -5.09
CA ALA A 241 1.25 8.85 -4.12
C ALA A 241 0.78 7.50 -4.69
N LYS A 242 1.01 7.24 -5.98
CA LYS A 242 0.59 6.01 -6.66
C LYS A 242 1.39 4.76 -6.26
N LYS A 243 2.52 4.93 -5.57
CA LYS A 243 3.47 3.88 -5.18
C LYS A 243 3.41 3.52 -3.69
N PHE A 244 2.38 3.98 -2.99
CA PHE A 244 2.17 3.59 -1.60
C PHE A 244 0.70 3.51 -1.22
N ILE A 245 0.43 2.70 -0.21
CA ILE A 245 -0.85 2.59 0.46
C ILE A 245 -0.60 2.84 1.94
N ILE A 246 -1.39 3.72 2.53
CA ILE A 246 -1.33 3.97 3.97
C ILE A 246 -2.39 3.11 4.64
N VAL A 247 -2.03 2.41 5.72
CA VAL A 247 -2.93 1.59 6.54
C VAL A 247 -2.94 2.13 7.97
N ASP A 248 -4.10 2.63 8.41
CA ASP A 248 -4.35 3.08 9.77
C ASP A 248 -5.05 2.01 10.60
N TYR A 249 -4.41 1.59 11.69
CA TYR A 249 -4.96 0.69 12.68
C TYR A 249 -5.35 1.46 13.94
N THR A 250 -6.55 1.19 14.44
CA THR A 250 -6.98 1.61 15.78
C THR A 250 -7.32 0.39 16.62
N PHE A 251 -6.57 0.19 17.70
CA PHE A 251 -6.74 -0.89 18.65
C PHE A 251 -7.57 -0.40 19.83
N TYR A 252 -8.56 -1.17 20.25
CA TYR A 252 -9.40 -0.88 21.41
C TYR A 252 -9.28 -2.02 22.42
N ASN A 253 -8.98 -1.72 23.68
CA ASN A 253 -9.13 -2.71 24.74
C ASN A 253 -10.62 -2.86 25.09
N ARG A 254 -11.25 -3.93 24.58
CA ARG A 254 -12.66 -4.28 24.75
C ARG A 254 -12.82 -5.64 25.40
N ASN A 255 -11.93 -5.94 26.37
CA ASN A 255 -11.93 -7.23 27.04
C ASN A 255 -13.27 -7.48 27.75
N LYS A 256 -13.87 -8.66 27.53
CA LYS A 256 -15.21 -9.02 28.05
C LYS A 256 -15.28 -8.94 29.58
N ASP A 257 -14.16 -9.21 30.26
CA ASP A 257 -14.04 -9.18 31.72
C ASP A 257 -13.53 -7.82 32.25
N LYS A 258 -13.37 -6.83 31.37
CA LYS A 258 -12.82 -5.50 31.68
C LYS A 258 -11.41 -5.55 32.28
N ARG A 259 -10.60 -6.51 31.82
CA ARG A 259 -9.20 -6.65 32.19
C ARG A 259 -8.33 -5.63 31.44
N ASP A 260 -7.34 -5.11 32.15
CA ASP A 260 -6.29 -4.29 31.56
C ASP A 260 -5.23 -5.21 30.90
N ILE A 261 -4.62 -4.72 29.83
CA ILE A 261 -3.51 -5.39 29.14
C ILE A 261 -2.22 -4.73 29.60
N TYR A 262 -1.20 -5.51 29.92
CA TYR A 262 0.10 -5.07 30.39
C TYR A 262 1.20 -5.49 29.42
N ASP A 263 2.19 -4.62 29.24
CA ASP A 263 3.34 -4.79 28.36
C ASP A 263 2.90 -5.27 26.96
N MET A 264 1.96 -4.55 26.35
CA MET A 264 1.43 -4.93 25.04
C MET A 264 2.45 -4.63 23.94
N PHE A 265 2.66 -5.56 23.03
CA PHE A 265 3.47 -5.37 21.82
C PHE A 265 2.63 -5.66 20.59
N ILE A 266 2.92 -4.94 19.51
CA ILE A 266 2.36 -5.23 18.18
C ILE A 266 3.53 -5.59 17.27
N GLY A 267 3.35 -6.58 16.41
CA GLY A 267 4.30 -7.00 15.41
C GLY A 267 3.67 -7.01 14.02
N ASN A 268 4.42 -6.57 13.02
CA ASN A 268 4.12 -6.86 11.62
C ASN A 268 5.11 -7.92 11.14
N ALA A 269 4.61 -9.13 10.98
CA ALA A 269 5.39 -10.26 10.55
C ALA A 269 5.24 -10.43 9.05
N ILE A 270 6.33 -10.71 8.33
CA ILE A 270 6.39 -10.73 6.88
C ILE A 270 7.08 -11.99 6.40
N ASP A 271 6.40 -12.68 5.49
CA ASP A 271 6.98 -13.72 4.67
C ASP A 271 7.36 -13.10 3.33
N ASN A 272 8.67 -13.00 3.07
CA ASN A 272 9.15 -12.31 1.88
C ASN A 272 9.16 -13.31 0.73
N SER A 273 8.52 -12.94 -0.38
CA SER A 273 8.79 -13.54 -1.69
C SER A 273 8.56 -12.47 -2.74
N VAL A 274 9.64 -12.03 -3.38
CA VAL A 274 9.66 -11.02 -4.42
C VAL A 274 9.98 -11.72 -5.73
N TYR A 275 9.01 -11.78 -6.66
CA TYR A 275 9.16 -12.62 -7.85
C TYR A 275 8.15 -12.29 -8.94
N ASN A 276 8.41 -12.80 -10.14
CA ASN A 276 7.53 -12.79 -11.28
C ASN A 276 6.80 -14.14 -11.40
N GLU A 277 5.52 -14.13 -11.07
CA GLU A 277 4.66 -15.32 -11.09
C GLU A 277 4.63 -16.02 -12.47
N ALA A 278 4.82 -15.28 -13.56
CA ALA A 278 4.84 -15.86 -14.90
C ALA A 278 6.06 -16.76 -15.16
N ASN A 279 7.17 -16.51 -14.47
CA ASN A 279 8.45 -17.19 -14.66
C ASN A 279 8.67 -18.26 -13.59
N ALA A 280 8.40 -17.93 -12.33
CA ALA A 280 8.74 -18.76 -11.19
C ALA A 280 7.55 -19.60 -10.65
N GLY A 281 6.34 -19.37 -11.19
CA GLY A 281 5.13 -20.11 -10.81
C GLY A 281 4.53 -19.64 -9.48
N GLU A 282 3.58 -20.40 -8.93
CA GLU A 282 2.90 -20.05 -7.67
C GLU A 282 3.80 -20.26 -6.43
N TYR A 283 4.85 -21.08 -6.55
CA TYR A 283 5.69 -21.56 -5.43
C TYR A 283 7.18 -21.25 -5.55
N GLY A 284 7.66 -20.80 -6.71
CA GLY A 284 9.05 -20.40 -6.93
C GLY A 284 9.12 -18.87 -6.98
N GLY A 285 10.15 -18.29 -6.37
CA GLY A 285 10.33 -16.84 -6.39
C GLY A 285 11.37 -16.36 -5.40
N GLY A 286 11.04 -16.36 -4.10
CA GLY A 286 11.90 -15.74 -3.08
C GLY A 286 13.12 -16.54 -2.62
N TYR A 287 13.82 -17.25 -3.51
CA TYR A 287 15.00 -18.05 -3.13
C TYR A 287 16.28 -17.23 -2.99
N ASP A 288 16.29 -16.00 -3.50
CA ASP A 288 17.38 -15.03 -3.47
C ASP A 288 16.90 -13.66 -2.96
N ASP A 289 15.78 -13.62 -2.25
CA ASP A 289 15.31 -12.37 -1.67
C ASP A 289 16.26 -11.85 -0.59
N LEU A 290 16.46 -10.54 -0.62
CA LEU A 290 17.11 -9.76 0.41
C LEU A 290 16.08 -9.04 1.27
N CYS A 291 16.40 -8.87 2.54
CA CYS A 291 15.67 -7.96 3.41
C CYS A 291 16.55 -7.29 4.47
N GLY A 292 16.02 -6.23 5.06
CA GLY A 292 16.71 -5.49 6.10
C GLY A 292 15.91 -4.32 6.65
N PHE A 293 16.57 -3.53 7.49
CA PHE A 293 16.09 -2.23 7.94
C PHE A 293 17.08 -1.13 7.60
N ILE A 294 16.58 0.03 7.19
CA ILE A 294 17.39 1.23 6.94
C ILE A 294 16.86 2.39 7.77
N ASP A 295 17.66 2.83 8.74
CA ASP A 295 17.39 4.04 9.53
C ASP A 295 17.69 5.30 8.69
N LYS A 296 18.95 5.39 8.25
CA LYS A 296 19.48 6.52 7.49
C LYS A 296 20.20 6.04 6.25
N TRP A 297 20.11 6.83 5.18
CA TRP A 297 20.88 6.60 3.95
C TRP A 297 21.75 7.81 3.64
N ALA A 298 23.05 7.56 3.46
CA ALA A 298 24.04 8.60 3.21
C ALA A 298 24.24 8.93 1.72
N GLY A 299 23.63 8.18 0.80
CA GLY A 299 23.82 8.31 -0.65
C GLY A 299 23.07 9.46 -1.33
N TYR A 300 22.16 10.14 -0.63
CA TYR A 300 21.32 11.18 -1.21
C TYR A 300 22.13 12.41 -1.67
N ILE A 301 21.97 12.77 -2.94
CA ILE A 301 22.49 13.98 -3.55
C ILE A 301 21.32 14.94 -3.74
N ASP A 302 21.35 16.04 -3.02
CA ASP A 302 20.34 17.08 -3.14
C ASP A 302 20.36 17.66 -4.57
N PRO A 303 19.26 17.53 -5.35
CA PRO A 303 19.24 17.98 -6.73
C PRO A 303 19.35 19.51 -6.89
N ALA A 304 18.97 20.27 -5.87
CA ALA A 304 19.06 21.74 -5.89
C ALA A 304 20.47 22.24 -5.58
N THR A 305 21.21 21.57 -4.68
CA THR A 305 22.52 22.04 -4.22
C THR A 305 23.71 21.20 -4.72
N GLY A 306 23.46 19.99 -5.22
CA GLY A 306 24.46 19.00 -5.59
C GLY A 306 25.25 18.44 -4.39
N GLN A 307 24.82 18.72 -3.16
CA GLN A 307 25.50 18.26 -1.95
C GLN A 307 25.05 16.87 -1.54
N LYS A 308 25.99 16.00 -1.18
CA LYS A 308 25.70 14.71 -0.54
C LYS A 308 25.24 14.95 0.90
N LYS A 309 24.07 14.42 1.25
CA LYS A 309 23.45 14.54 2.57
C LYS A 309 23.03 13.15 3.07
N THR A 310 22.94 13.01 4.38
CA THR A 310 22.29 11.86 5.01
C THR A 310 20.81 12.18 5.20
N VAL A 311 19.94 11.27 4.76
CA VAL A 311 18.49 11.38 4.91
C VAL A 311 17.95 10.24 5.75
N ASP A 312 16.81 10.48 6.40
CA ASP A 312 16.12 9.48 7.21
C ASP A 312 15.14 8.69 6.33
N LEU A 313 15.23 7.36 6.37
CA LEU A 313 14.29 6.45 5.70
C LEU A 313 13.40 5.74 6.73
N ASN A 314 13.99 5.22 7.81
CA ASN A 314 13.28 4.55 8.90
C ASN A 314 12.27 3.49 8.42
N MET A 315 12.72 2.55 7.58
CA MET A 315 11.85 1.56 6.96
C MET A 315 12.49 0.17 6.94
N VAL A 316 11.65 -0.87 7.06
CA VAL A 316 12.01 -2.24 6.67
C VAL A 316 11.85 -2.38 5.16
N TRP A 317 12.65 -3.25 4.56
CA TRP A 317 12.61 -3.48 3.12
C TRP A 317 12.83 -4.94 2.76
N ALA A 318 12.29 -5.34 1.61
CA ALA A 318 12.61 -6.59 0.93
C ALA A 318 12.72 -6.36 -0.58
N ALA A 319 13.61 -7.07 -1.25
CA ALA A 319 13.72 -7.07 -2.71
C ALA A 319 14.32 -8.39 -3.17
N ASP A 320 14.07 -8.74 -4.43
CA ASP A 320 14.92 -9.68 -5.18
C ASP A 320 16.39 -9.18 -5.12
N ASN A 321 17.41 -10.04 -5.16
CA ASN A 321 18.81 -9.58 -5.01
C ASN A 321 19.38 -8.88 -6.26
N ASP A 322 18.88 -9.20 -7.45
CA ASP A 322 19.50 -8.83 -8.72
C ASP A 322 18.50 -8.57 -9.87
N GLY A 323 17.21 -8.81 -9.62
CA GLY A 323 16.06 -8.60 -10.50
C GLY A 323 15.86 -9.71 -11.53
N ARG A 324 16.38 -10.93 -11.30
CA ARG A 324 16.32 -12.06 -12.24
C ARG A 324 15.74 -13.29 -11.59
N GLU A 325 15.01 -14.07 -12.39
CA GLU A 325 14.35 -15.27 -11.87
C GLU A 325 15.23 -16.53 -12.01
N TYR A 326 15.17 -17.38 -10.99
CA TYR A 326 15.70 -18.74 -11.08
C TYR A 326 14.98 -19.56 -12.15
N SER A 327 15.73 -20.45 -12.79
CA SER A 327 15.13 -21.53 -13.58
C SER A 327 14.91 -22.76 -12.71
N PHE A 328 13.68 -23.27 -12.70
CA PHE A 328 13.29 -24.47 -11.97
C PHE A 328 13.18 -25.67 -12.90
N SER A 329 13.47 -26.86 -12.36
CA SER A 329 13.24 -28.14 -13.03
C SER A 329 11.75 -28.35 -13.36
N GLU A 330 11.42 -29.30 -14.25
CA GLU A 330 10.02 -29.67 -14.59
C GLU A 330 9.16 -30.08 -13.36
N THR A 331 9.80 -30.33 -12.21
CA THR A 331 9.13 -30.64 -10.94
C THR A 331 8.87 -29.42 -10.05
N GLU A 332 9.31 -28.21 -10.41
CA GLU A 332 9.09 -26.92 -9.70
C GLU A 332 9.66 -26.83 -8.27
N TRP A 333 10.49 -27.79 -7.83
CA TRP A 333 11.06 -27.84 -6.47
C TRP A 333 12.60 -27.86 -6.41
N GLU A 334 13.27 -27.98 -7.55
CA GLU A 334 14.74 -27.96 -7.63
C GLU A 334 15.17 -26.82 -8.58
N ILE A 335 16.08 -25.98 -8.09
CA ILE A 335 16.72 -24.92 -8.87
C ILE A 335 17.72 -25.56 -9.83
N ASP A 336 17.52 -25.35 -11.13
CA ASP A 336 18.39 -25.85 -12.19
C ASP A 336 19.58 -24.90 -12.44
N TYR A 337 19.31 -23.58 -12.45
CA TYR A 337 20.30 -22.55 -12.79
C TYR A 337 19.86 -21.16 -12.33
N GLU A 338 20.83 -20.40 -11.80
CA GLU A 338 20.74 -18.97 -11.44
C GLU A 338 21.41 -18.11 -12.53
N PRO A 339 20.76 -17.06 -13.06
CA PRO A 339 21.35 -16.21 -14.08
C PRO A 339 22.50 -15.34 -13.56
N GLY A 340 23.71 -15.50 -14.11
CA GLY A 340 24.83 -14.60 -13.81
C GLY A 340 24.79 -13.25 -14.55
N ALA A 341 25.81 -12.41 -14.31
CA ALA A 341 25.94 -11.08 -14.90
C ALA A 341 25.78 -11.05 -16.43
N GLY A 342 25.09 -10.02 -16.92
CA GLY A 342 24.77 -9.78 -18.33
C GLY A 342 23.43 -10.38 -18.79
N SER A 343 22.78 -11.17 -17.94
CA SER A 343 21.42 -11.69 -18.18
C SER A 343 20.38 -10.58 -18.04
N ILE A 344 19.27 -10.68 -18.79
CA ILE A 344 18.17 -9.69 -18.73
C ILE A 344 17.54 -9.67 -17.33
N LEU A 345 16.99 -8.52 -16.95
CA LEU A 345 16.17 -8.39 -15.73
C LEU A 345 14.74 -8.77 -16.11
N ASP A 346 14.32 -9.97 -15.74
CA ASP A 346 12.99 -10.53 -16.03
C ASP A 346 12.16 -10.83 -14.78
N GLY A 347 12.73 -10.58 -13.60
CA GLY A 347 12.07 -10.63 -12.29
C GLY A 347 11.56 -9.26 -11.82
N ALA A 348 11.25 -9.20 -10.53
CA ALA A 348 10.82 -7.97 -9.87
C ALA A 348 12.03 -7.08 -9.54
N THR A 349 12.09 -5.88 -10.13
CA THR A 349 13.28 -4.99 -10.08
C THR A 349 13.19 -3.87 -9.06
N GLY A 350 12.08 -3.79 -8.32
CA GLY A 350 11.83 -2.78 -7.31
C GLY A 350 12.18 -3.23 -5.89
N VAL A 351 11.83 -2.40 -4.91
CA VAL A 351 11.97 -2.70 -3.49
C VAL A 351 10.63 -2.51 -2.77
N TYR A 352 10.22 -3.53 -2.03
CA TYR A 352 9.12 -3.48 -1.07
C TYR A 352 9.59 -2.79 0.20
N SER A 353 8.76 -1.93 0.81
CA SER A 353 9.10 -1.30 2.08
C SER A 353 7.89 -1.04 2.97
N ILE A 354 8.08 -1.13 4.30
CA ILE A 354 7.13 -0.63 5.29
C ILE A 354 7.79 0.43 6.14
N ARG A 355 7.09 1.56 6.32
CA ARG A 355 7.46 2.62 7.25
C ARG A 355 6.35 2.88 8.26
N VAL A 356 6.73 3.14 9.51
CA VAL A 356 5.80 3.62 10.53
C VAL A 356 5.67 5.13 10.42
N LEU A 357 4.49 5.62 10.05
CA LEU A 357 4.18 7.06 9.99
C LEU A 357 3.71 7.58 11.34
N ARG A 358 2.94 6.77 12.06
CA ARG A 358 2.54 7.05 13.44
C ARG A 358 2.65 5.82 14.30
N ASN A 359 3.18 6.05 15.48
CA ASN A 359 3.34 5.03 16.50
C ASN A 359 2.49 5.39 17.74
N PRO A 360 2.08 4.41 18.57
CA PRO A 360 1.24 4.71 19.73
C PRO A 360 1.97 5.39 20.92
N ASN A 361 3.30 5.53 20.88
CA ASN A 361 4.12 6.06 21.99
C ASN A 361 5.46 6.63 21.50
N PRO A 362 5.81 7.91 21.79
CA PRO A 362 7.03 8.54 21.28
C PRO A 362 8.36 7.90 21.76
N ASN A 363 8.39 7.18 22.89
CA ASN A 363 9.59 6.43 23.34
C ASN A 363 9.52 4.92 23.03
N LEU A 364 8.77 4.56 21.99
CA LEU A 364 8.63 3.18 21.53
C LEU A 364 9.99 2.51 21.30
N ARG A 365 10.13 1.27 21.79
CA ARG A 365 11.20 0.38 21.33
C ARG A 365 10.74 -0.30 20.05
N TYR A 366 11.68 -0.42 19.13
CA TYR A 366 11.52 -1.16 17.90
C TYR A 366 12.33 -2.44 18.02
N SER A 367 11.75 -3.55 17.58
CA SER A 367 12.53 -4.73 17.26
C SER A 367 12.43 -5.05 15.78
N TYR A 368 13.54 -5.41 15.15
CA TYR A 368 13.57 -5.96 13.82
C TYR A 368 14.26 -7.31 13.91
N ASN A 369 13.54 -8.37 13.53
CA ASN A 369 14.04 -9.73 13.64
C ASN A 369 13.90 -10.43 12.30
N ASN A 370 14.95 -11.06 11.79
CA ASN A 370 15.00 -11.76 10.52
C ASN A 370 15.38 -13.24 10.72
N TRP A 371 14.77 -14.13 9.95
CA TRP A 371 15.04 -15.56 9.99
C TRP A 371 14.84 -16.22 8.62
N SER A 372 15.43 -17.40 8.42
CA SER A 372 15.27 -18.18 7.19
C SER A 372 14.42 -19.43 7.36
N GLY A 373 13.41 -19.64 6.51
CA GLY A 373 12.47 -20.77 6.62
C GLY A 373 13.01 -22.16 6.25
N TYR A 374 14.11 -22.27 5.49
CA TYR A 374 14.64 -23.55 4.99
C TYR A 374 15.98 -23.98 5.61
N ALA A 375 16.56 -23.15 6.47
CA ALA A 375 17.84 -23.46 7.09
C ALA A 375 17.64 -24.45 8.25
N ASN A 376 18.02 -25.71 8.01
CA ASN A 376 18.30 -26.71 9.07
C ASN A 376 19.44 -26.27 10.03
N TYR A 377 20.06 -25.11 9.79
CA TYR A 377 21.20 -24.57 10.52
C TYR A 377 20.94 -23.10 10.86
N GLY A 378 20.56 -22.86 12.12
CA GLY A 378 20.16 -21.60 12.76
C GLY A 378 20.77 -20.29 12.25
N TRP A 379 20.05 -19.63 11.34
CA TRP A 379 20.07 -18.17 11.24
C TRP A 379 18.69 -17.62 11.60
N ALA A 380 18.55 -17.40 12.91
CA ALA A 380 17.45 -16.75 13.58
C ALA A 380 18.06 -15.93 14.74
N PRO A 381 17.33 -14.99 15.34
CA PRO A 381 17.91 -14.06 16.28
C PRO A 381 18.54 -14.80 17.49
N LYS A 382 19.82 -14.49 17.78
CA LYS A 382 20.65 -15.18 18.80
C LYS A 382 21.10 -14.19 19.87
N TRP A 383 20.68 -14.46 21.10
CA TRP A 383 20.91 -13.59 22.24
C TRP A 383 22.31 -13.70 22.85
N LYS A 384 22.82 -12.60 23.40
CA LYS A 384 23.86 -12.66 24.42
C LYS A 384 23.25 -13.11 25.75
N VAL A 385 23.95 -14.01 26.44
CA VAL A 385 23.57 -14.49 27.78
C VAL A 385 23.31 -13.31 28.73
N GLY A 386 22.17 -13.33 29.43
CA GLY A 386 21.75 -12.32 30.43
C GLY A 386 20.83 -11.20 29.89
N MET A 387 20.35 -11.32 28.65
CA MET A 387 19.35 -10.40 28.10
C MET A 387 17.98 -10.69 28.74
N HIS A 388 17.30 -9.67 29.26
CA HIS A 388 16.06 -9.77 30.05
C HIS A 388 16.18 -10.41 31.45
N ASP A 389 17.36 -10.36 32.08
CA ASP A 389 17.54 -10.76 33.50
C ASP A 389 16.54 -10.09 34.47
N ASP A 390 15.97 -8.94 34.10
CA ASP A 390 14.91 -8.26 34.85
C ASP A 390 13.57 -8.99 34.79
N TRP A 391 13.27 -9.71 33.70
CA TRP A 391 12.06 -10.50 33.50
C TRP A 391 12.08 -11.84 34.26
N LEU A 392 13.28 -12.30 34.67
CA LEU A 392 13.50 -13.46 35.55
C LEU A 392 12.56 -13.48 36.75
N TYR A 393 12.23 -12.29 37.24
CA TYR A 393 11.45 -12.13 38.45
C TYR A 393 9.96 -11.96 38.21
N ASP A 394 9.47 -11.88 36.97
CA ASP A 394 8.09 -11.48 36.71
C ASP A 394 7.21 -12.59 36.12
N LEU A 395 7.83 -13.71 35.74
CA LEU A 395 7.25 -14.83 35.00
C LEU A 395 7.74 -16.15 35.61
N THR A 396 6.88 -17.16 35.69
CA THR A 396 7.35 -18.53 36.00
C THR A 396 8.35 -19.00 34.93
N PRO A 397 9.25 -19.97 35.20
CA PRO A 397 10.12 -20.57 34.18
C PRO A 397 9.35 -21.08 32.96
N GLU A 398 8.14 -21.61 33.17
CA GLU A 398 7.26 -21.98 32.05
C GLU A 398 6.79 -20.76 31.26
N GLN A 399 6.49 -19.63 31.92
CA GLN A 399 6.08 -18.37 31.27
C GLN A 399 7.22 -17.62 30.59
N ARG A 400 8.48 -17.82 31.02
CA ARG A 400 9.66 -17.19 30.43
C ARG A 400 9.94 -17.65 29.01
N GLY A 401 9.67 -18.91 28.69
CA GLY A 401 9.79 -19.45 27.32
C GLY A 401 11.17 -19.28 26.68
N TYR A 402 11.89 -20.36 26.43
CA TYR A 402 13.21 -20.34 25.75
C TYR A 402 14.25 -19.36 26.33
N ASP A 403 14.17 -19.10 27.63
CA ASP A 403 15.26 -18.48 28.39
C ASP A 403 16.36 -19.51 28.67
N ASP A 404 17.61 -19.09 28.43
CA ASP A 404 18.96 -19.54 28.82
C ASP A 404 19.30 -21.00 29.20
N ASP A 405 18.36 -21.84 29.62
CA ASP A 405 18.59 -23.20 30.14
C ASP A 405 18.61 -24.29 29.08
N ASN A 406 18.80 -23.92 27.81
CA ASN A 406 19.18 -24.84 26.76
C ASN A 406 18.15 -25.99 26.56
N ASN A 407 16.84 -25.74 26.56
CA ASN A 407 15.83 -26.80 26.61
C ASN A 407 15.91 -27.75 25.37
N GLU A 408 16.44 -28.96 25.58
CA GLU A 408 17.01 -29.83 24.53
C GLU A 408 16.02 -30.77 23.79
N ASN A 409 14.70 -30.63 23.97
CA ASN A 409 13.77 -31.75 23.73
C ASN A 409 12.56 -31.52 22.79
N VAL A 410 12.49 -30.42 22.03
CA VAL A 410 11.40 -30.26 21.04
C VAL A 410 11.90 -30.68 19.66
N MET A 411 11.20 -31.61 19.01
CA MET A 411 11.54 -32.15 17.69
C MET A 411 10.41 -31.84 16.71
N ILE A 412 10.70 -31.23 15.56
CA ILE A 412 9.76 -31.09 14.45
C ILE A 412 10.00 -32.20 13.41
N PRO A 413 8.97 -32.92 12.94
CA PRO A 413 9.14 -33.83 11.82
C PRO A 413 9.11 -33.06 10.49
N TRP A 414 10.07 -33.29 9.59
CA TRP A 414 10.12 -32.68 8.25
C TRP A 414 10.28 -33.72 7.13
N GLY A 415 9.65 -33.40 6.00
CA GLY A 415 9.73 -34.16 4.74
C GLY A 415 8.89 -35.44 4.68
N GLU A 416 8.66 -35.93 3.46
CA GLU A 416 8.04 -37.26 3.21
C GLU A 416 8.90 -38.43 3.75
N GLY A 417 10.11 -38.15 4.26
CA GLY A 417 11.05 -39.09 4.87
C GLY A 417 11.02 -39.19 6.39
N GLY A 418 10.30 -38.30 7.10
CA GLY A 418 10.19 -38.34 8.57
C GLY A 418 11.49 -38.01 9.31
N GLU A 419 12.26 -37.05 8.82
CA GLU A 419 13.45 -36.57 9.53
C GLU A 419 13.02 -35.73 10.74
N GLU A 420 13.56 -36.05 11.92
CA GLU A 420 13.32 -35.29 13.15
C GLU A 420 14.35 -34.15 13.24
N ILE A 421 13.91 -32.89 13.10
CA ILE A 421 14.75 -31.71 13.30
C ILE A 421 14.63 -31.29 14.78
N PRO A 422 15.72 -31.24 15.54
CA PRO A 422 15.71 -30.76 16.91
C PRO A 422 15.64 -29.23 16.97
N LEU A 423 14.78 -28.69 17.84
CA LEU A 423 14.80 -27.29 18.28
C LEU A 423 15.73 -27.22 19.50
N TYR A 424 16.92 -26.65 19.30
CA TYR A 424 17.96 -26.60 20.33
C TYR A 424 18.03 -25.19 20.96
N GLY A 425 18.08 -25.13 22.28
CA GLY A 425 19.01 -24.21 22.96
C GLY A 425 18.68 -22.72 23.02
N GLY A 426 17.42 -22.31 23.04
CA GLY A 426 17.08 -20.87 22.99
C GLY A 426 17.32 -20.24 21.61
N VAL A 427 17.62 -21.07 20.60
CA VAL A 427 17.56 -20.70 19.19
C VAL A 427 16.10 -20.90 18.78
N THR A 428 15.43 -19.85 18.31
CA THR A 428 14.22 -20.00 17.49
C THR A 428 14.69 -20.67 16.21
N ASN A 429 14.81 -22.00 16.16
CA ASN A 429 15.38 -22.71 15.01
C ASN A 429 14.55 -22.50 13.74
N SER A 430 14.74 -21.33 13.13
CA SER A 430 14.16 -20.85 11.89
C SER A 430 12.66 -20.50 11.94
N LEU A 431 11.95 -20.69 13.06
CA LEU A 431 10.52 -20.37 13.17
C LEU A 431 10.09 -19.91 14.59
N PRO A 432 9.37 -18.78 14.72
CA PRO A 432 8.74 -18.32 15.97
C PRO A 432 7.52 -19.16 16.36
N MET A 433 7.74 -20.29 17.03
CA MET A 433 6.71 -21.24 17.45
C MET A 433 6.18 -20.92 18.86
N SER A 434 4.92 -21.26 19.15
CA SER A 434 4.26 -21.01 20.46
C SER A 434 3.95 -19.53 20.78
N GLU A 435 2.95 -19.25 21.64
CA GLU A 435 2.58 -17.87 22.04
C GLU A 435 3.76 -17.14 22.67
N LYS A 436 4.54 -17.84 23.48
CA LYS A 436 5.71 -17.29 24.18
C LYS A 436 6.81 -16.92 23.19
N GLY A 437 7.13 -17.80 22.24
CA GLY A 437 8.14 -17.53 21.22
C GLY A 437 7.79 -16.32 20.36
N ARG A 438 6.50 -16.18 19.98
CA ARG A 438 5.99 -15.02 19.24
C ARG A 438 6.07 -13.73 20.07
N TYR A 439 5.67 -13.77 21.34
CA TYR A 439 5.73 -12.62 22.23
C TYR A 439 7.17 -12.14 22.42
N MET A 440 8.10 -13.07 22.66
CA MET A 440 9.52 -12.77 22.80
C MET A 440 10.06 -12.06 21.56
N LEU A 441 9.79 -12.57 20.35
CA LEU A 441 10.27 -11.94 19.11
C LEU A 441 9.78 -10.49 18.95
N MET A 442 8.54 -10.21 19.31
CA MET A 442 7.98 -8.85 19.25
C MET A 442 8.57 -7.88 20.29
N SER A 443 9.07 -8.40 21.42
CA SER A 443 9.37 -7.61 22.63
C SER A 443 10.84 -7.55 23.02
N ASN A 444 11.67 -8.23 22.25
CA ASN A 444 13.06 -8.47 22.58
C ASN A 444 14.02 -7.28 22.40
N ASP A 445 13.59 -6.14 21.85
CA ASP A 445 14.46 -4.96 21.68
C ASP A 445 15.74 -5.25 20.84
N GLU A 446 15.69 -6.28 19.98
CA GLU A 446 16.75 -6.62 19.03
C GLU A 446 16.55 -5.91 17.70
N PHE A 447 17.66 -5.51 17.11
CA PHE A 447 17.69 -4.96 15.79
C PHE A 447 18.64 -5.77 14.93
N ASP A 448 18.11 -6.71 14.14
CA ASP A 448 18.91 -7.51 13.23
C ASP A 448 19.52 -6.68 12.11
N HIS A 449 20.58 -7.23 11.51
CA HIS A 449 21.28 -6.57 10.43
C HIS A 449 20.42 -6.48 9.16
N ASN A 450 20.79 -5.53 8.30
CA ASN A 450 20.54 -5.69 6.89
C ASN A 450 21.34 -6.92 6.39
N GLN A 451 20.70 -7.85 5.67
CA GLN A 451 21.37 -9.08 5.20
C GLN A 451 22.65 -8.79 4.42
N THR A 452 22.66 -7.68 3.68
CA THR A 452 23.81 -7.18 2.92
C THR A 452 25.05 -6.88 3.78
N ALA A 453 24.87 -6.58 5.07
CA ALA A 453 25.97 -6.23 5.97
C ALA A 453 26.60 -7.43 6.67
N MET A 454 25.99 -8.62 6.61
CA MET A 454 26.37 -9.79 7.44
C MET A 454 27.84 -10.18 7.34
N ARG A 455 28.44 -10.03 6.17
CA ARG A 455 29.84 -10.36 5.92
C ARG A 455 30.77 -9.41 6.69
N GLU A 456 30.45 -8.12 6.72
CA GLU A 456 31.15 -7.09 7.49
C GLU A 456 31.12 -7.39 8.99
N ILE A 457 29.96 -7.80 9.54
CA ILE A 457 29.87 -8.19 10.96
C ILE A 457 30.72 -9.43 11.24
N TYR A 458 30.68 -10.44 10.37
CA TYR A 458 31.47 -11.66 10.55
C TYR A 458 32.98 -11.36 10.66
N ILE A 459 33.49 -10.38 9.91
CA ILE A 459 34.89 -9.96 9.99
C ILE A 459 35.17 -8.90 11.08
N GLY A 460 34.16 -8.49 11.83
CA GLY A 460 34.27 -7.60 13.01
C GLY A 460 34.24 -6.10 12.71
N MET A 461 33.56 -5.68 11.63
CA MET A 461 33.33 -4.27 11.31
C MET A 461 32.11 -3.70 12.03
N ASP A 462 32.12 -2.39 12.28
CA ASP A 462 31.04 -1.58 12.86
C ASP A 462 30.35 -0.65 11.83
N THR A 463 30.88 -0.59 10.60
CA THR A 463 30.31 0.11 9.44
C THR A 463 30.41 -0.78 8.20
N GLN A 464 29.50 -0.62 7.23
CA GLN A 464 29.63 -1.18 5.89
C GLN A 464 30.80 -0.52 5.12
N ILE A 465 31.20 -1.09 3.98
CA ILE A 465 32.31 -0.56 3.14
C ILE A 465 32.07 0.88 2.68
N ASP A 466 30.81 1.24 2.44
CA ASP A 466 30.39 2.57 2.01
C ASP A 466 30.40 3.62 3.14
N GLY A 467 30.68 3.18 4.38
CA GLY A 467 30.71 4.00 5.58
C GLY A 467 29.37 4.09 6.33
N THR A 468 28.33 3.36 5.90
CA THR A 468 27.04 3.31 6.57
C THR A 468 27.16 2.57 7.91
N PRO A 469 26.70 3.14 9.05
CA PRO A 469 26.74 2.46 10.35
C PRO A 469 25.93 1.17 10.36
N ILE A 470 26.41 0.13 11.05
CA ILE A 470 25.62 -1.09 11.29
C ILE A 470 25.00 -0.99 12.71
N PRO A 471 23.66 -0.81 12.85
CA PRO A 471 23.04 -0.48 14.14
C PRO A 471 23.19 -1.58 15.19
N GLN A 472 23.71 -1.33 16.39
CA GLN A 472 23.91 -2.37 17.43
C GLN A 472 24.96 -3.46 17.08
N ALA A 473 25.95 -3.13 16.21
CA ALA A 473 27.17 -3.92 15.91
C ALA A 473 27.71 -4.78 17.07
N ASP A 474 27.76 -4.18 18.24
CA ASP A 474 28.35 -4.72 19.46
C ASP A 474 27.44 -5.66 20.25
N LYS A 475 26.12 -5.67 20.01
CA LYS A 475 25.18 -6.57 20.70
C LYS A 475 25.08 -7.94 20.04
N TRP A 476 25.46 -8.04 18.77
CA TRP A 476 25.26 -9.23 17.96
C TRP A 476 26.27 -10.36 18.22
N GLN A 477 25.83 -11.60 18.00
CA GLN A 477 26.67 -12.80 17.94
C GLN A 477 27.16 -12.98 16.48
N PRO A 478 28.46 -12.89 16.19
CA PRO A 478 28.98 -13.15 14.84
C PRO A 478 28.69 -14.59 14.39
N TRP A 479 28.54 -14.80 13.08
CA TRP A 479 28.30 -16.13 12.52
C TRP A 479 29.36 -17.15 12.96
N ILE A 480 28.92 -18.19 13.67
CA ILE A 480 29.76 -19.26 14.17
C ILE A 480 29.87 -20.36 13.11
N VAL A 481 31.06 -20.52 12.55
CA VAL A 481 31.31 -21.51 11.49
C VAL A 481 31.32 -22.94 12.05
N SER A 482 30.75 -23.87 11.29
CA SER A 482 30.79 -25.31 11.58
C SER A 482 32.22 -25.80 11.82
N GLY A 483 32.47 -26.31 13.01
CA GLY A 483 33.79 -26.82 13.44
C GLY A 483 34.63 -25.82 14.23
N THR A 484 34.20 -24.56 14.40
CA THR A 484 34.85 -23.54 15.25
C THR A 484 34.01 -23.19 16.48
N VAL A 485 33.04 -24.03 16.83
CA VAL A 485 32.01 -23.75 17.83
C VAL A 485 32.62 -23.66 19.25
N PRO A 486 32.41 -22.55 19.99
CA PRO A 486 32.79 -22.42 21.39
C PRO A 486 32.04 -23.41 22.32
N GLU A 487 32.55 -23.63 23.53
CA GLU A 487 31.89 -24.49 24.53
C GLU A 487 30.57 -23.84 24.99
N GLY A 488 29.45 -24.54 24.83
CA GLY A 488 28.11 -24.04 25.14
C GLY A 488 27.39 -23.33 24.00
N GLU A 489 28.01 -23.21 22.82
CA GLU A 489 27.44 -22.54 21.64
C GLU A 489 27.07 -23.55 20.54
N TYR A 490 26.34 -23.09 19.51
CA TYR A 490 25.96 -23.88 18.34
C TYR A 490 26.40 -23.22 17.03
N SER A 491 26.80 -24.04 16.06
CA SER A 491 27.14 -23.58 14.71
C SER A 491 25.95 -22.93 14.01
N ASN A 492 26.18 -21.81 13.32
CA ASN A 492 25.23 -21.21 12.38
C ASN A 492 25.26 -21.87 10.99
N GLY A 493 26.36 -22.54 10.63
CA GLY A 493 26.50 -23.21 9.34
C GLY A 493 27.91 -23.13 8.77
N SER A 494 28.05 -23.50 7.50
CA SER A 494 29.32 -23.36 6.77
C SER A 494 29.55 -21.90 6.34
N LEU A 495 30.79 -21.57 5.92
CA LEU A 495 31.06 -20.24 5.36
C LEU A 495 30.35 -20.02 4.01
N GLY A 496 30.16 -21.08 3.22
CA GLY A 496 29.38 -21.01 1.99
C GLY A 496 27.94 -20.60 2.26
N MET A 497 27.31 -21.17 3.29
CA MET A 497 25.96 -20.78 3.71
C MET A 497 25.87 -19.31 4.15
N LEU A 498 26.89 -18.79 4.84
CA LEU A 498 26.94 -17.35 5.16
C LEU A 498 26.99 -16.49 3.89
N ASN A 499 27.78 -16.91 2.89
CA ASN A 499 27.87 -16.19 1.63
C ASN A 499 26.57 -16.28 0.83
N ASP A 500 25.95 -17.45 0.73
CA ASP A 500 24.66 -17.61 0.06
C ASP A 500 23.62 -16.71 0.72
N PHE A 501 23.52 -16.77 2.05
CA PHE A 501 22.56 -15.97 2.81
C PHE A 501 22.76 -14.45 2.66
N ALA A 502 24.01 -13.97 2.65
CA ALA A 502 24.32 -12.56 2.42
C ALA A 502 24.06 -12.08 0.98
N ASN A 503 23.90 -13.00 0.02
CA ASN A 503 23.51 -12.69 -1.35
C ASN A 503 22.01 -12.87 -1.61
N GLY A 504 21.23 -13.21 -0.60
CA GLY A 504 19.81 -13.50 -0.75
C GLY A 504 19.52 -14.97 -0.50
N TYR A 505 18.48 -15.20 0.29
CA TYR A 505 17.96 -16.54 0.56
C TYR A 505 16.53 -16.40 1.06
N TYR A 506 15.73 -17.45 0.95
CA TYR A 506 14.38 -17.41 1.51
C TYR A 506 14.37 -16.96 2.97
N SER A 507 13.77 -15.80 3.21
CA SER A 507 13.82 -15.10 4.50
C SER A 507 12.46 -14.53 4.86
N SER A 508 12.20 -14.41 6.14
CA SER A 508 11.01 -13.78 6.72
C SER A 508 11.46 -12.87 7.85
N PHE A 509 10.74 -11.79 8.13
CA PHE A 509 11.10 -10.89 9.24
C PHE A 509 9.90 -10.40 10.03
N LEU A 510 10.16 -9.86 11.21
CA LEU A 510 9.18 -9.25 12.10
C LEU A 510 9.66 -7.86 12.49
N LEU A 511 8.79 -6.87 12.30
CA LEU A 511 8.96 -5.54 12.88
C LEU A 511 8.04 -5.42 14.11
N GLY A 512 8.62 -5.40 15.30
CA GLY A 512 7.95 -5.28 16.59
C GLY A 512 7.93 -3.84 17.13
N PHE A 513 6.84 -3.51 17.83
CA PHE A 513 6.57 -2.20 18.42
C PHE A 513 6.05 -2.39 19.85
N GLY A 514 6.78 -1.87 20.84
CA GLY A 514 6.28 -1.75 22.20
C GLY A 514 7.35 -1.42 23.22
N PRO A 515 7.08 -1.64 24.52
CA PRO A 515 5.76 -1.91 25.09
C PRO A 515 4.81 -0.70 24.92
N LEU A 516 3.52 -0.98 24.76
CA LEU A 516 2.46 -0.02 24.47
C LEU A 516 1.57 0.23 25.69
N GLY A 517 1.02 1.44 25.78
CA GLY A 517 0.21 1.90 26.91
C GLY A 517 0.88 3.07 27.63
N TYR A 518 0.57 3.26 28.90
CA TYR A 518 1.27 4.24 29.75
C TYR A 518 2.10 3.54 30.82
N GLU A 519 3.26 4.11 31.12
CA GLU A 519 4.12 3.64 32.21
C GLU A 519 3.37 3.66 33.56
N SER A 520 3.46 2.54 34.27
CA SER A 520 2.82 2.32 35.56
C SER A 520 3.75 1.50 36.46
N TYR A 521 3.45 1.51 37.77
CA TYR A 521 4.19 0.75 38.76
C TYR A 521 3.24 -0.11 39.58
N VAL A 522 3.43 -1.42 39.54
CA VAL A 522 2.58 -2.39 40.24
C VAL A 522 3.44 -3.36 41.05
N ASN A 523 2.87 -3.90 42.12
CA ASN A 523 3.48 -5.04 42.79
C ASN A 523 3.10 -6.30 42.01
N VAL A 524 4.08 -7.08 41.60
CA VAL A 524 3.86 -8.32 40.83
C VAL A 524 4.10 -9.51 41.73
N ALA A 525 3.17 -10.46 41.68
CA ALA A 525 3.27 -11.73 42.38
C ALA A 525 4.07 -12.73 41.55
N VAL A 526 5.01 -13.42 42.20
CA VAL A 526 6.04 -14.20 41.50
C VAL A 526 6.25 -15.52 42.22
N ASP A 527 6.57 -16.57 41.46
CA ASP A 527 6.87 -17.91 41.96
C ASP A 527 8.39 -18.13 41.83
N ARG A 528 9.12 -18.08 42.95
CA ARG A 528 10.58 -18.22 42.99
C ARG A 528 11.05 -19.66 43.15
N ASP A 529 10.24 -20.53 43.74
CA ASP A 529 10.62 -21.92 43.98
C ASP A 529 10.08 -22.90 42.93
N LEU A 530 9.31 -22.37 41.98
CA LEU A 530 8.89 -23.01 40.73
C LEU A 530 7.91 -24.16 40.98
N ASP A 531 7.04 -24.00 41.98
CA ASP A 531 6.05 -25.00 42.37
C ASP A 531 4.66 -24.79 41.74
N GLY A 532 4.48 -23.67 41.02
CA GLY A 532 3.25 -23.28 40.34
C GLY A 532 2.35 -22.33 41.14
N GLU A 533 2.74 -21.91 42.34
CA GLU A 533 2.01 -20.96 43.18
C GLU A 533 2.90 -19.76 43.59
N PRO A 534 2.43 -18.50 43.50
CA PRO A 534 3.27 -17.37 43.88
C PRO A 534 3.62 -17.32 45.38
N ASP A 535 4.92 -17.19 45.67
CA ASP A 535 5.49 -17.20 47.02
C ASP A 535 6.22 -15.89 47.39
N ASP A 536 6.52 -15.01 46.40
CA ASP A 536 7.19 -13.73 46.61
C ASP A 536 6.56 -12.56 45.81
N VAL A 537 7.01 -11.32 46.08
CA VAL A 537 6.55 -10.09 45.42
C VAL A 537 7.72 -9.26 44.91
N VAL A 538 7.68 -8.92 43.62
CA VAL A 538 8.46 -7.81 43.07
C VAL A 538 7.70 -6.52 43.32
N GLN A 539 8.20 -5.71 44.25
CA GLN A 539 7.54 -4.46 44.64
C GLN A 539 7.84 -3.35 43.65
N SER A 540 6.80 -2.57 43.31
CA SER A 540 6.93 -1.40 42.44
C SER A 540 7.63 -1.71 41.12
N LYS A 541 7.28 -2.83 40.49
CA LYS A 541 7.75 -3.21 39.16
C LYS A 541 7.21 -2.20 38.15
N LYS A 542 8.08 -1.71 37.26
CA LYS A 542 7.68 -0.92 36.09
C LYS A 542 6.97 -1.81 35.07
N VAL A 543 5.80 -1.38 34.61
CA VAL A 543 4.99 -2.04 33.56
C VAL A 543 4.36 -0.98 32.66
N TRP A 544 3.94 -1.36 31.47
CA TRP A 544 3.14 -0.53 30.57
C TRP A 544 1.71 -1.00 30.57
N LYS A 545 0.76 -0.13 30.91
CA LYS A 545 -0.64 -0.48 31.07
C LYS A 545 -1.48 0.10 29.92
N PHE A 546 -2.20 -0.76 29.23
CA PHE A 546 -3.26 -0.42 28.28
C PHE A 546 -4.62 -0.73 28.92
N ALA A 547 -5.26 0.32 29.46
CA ALA A 547 -6.43 0.15 30.30
C ALA A 547 -7.68 -0.22 29.49
N TYR A 548 -8.61 -0.93 30.12
CA TYR A 548 -9.92 -1.23 29.51
C TYR A 548 -10.65 0.07 29.13
N GLY A 549 -11.15 0.12 27.89
CA GLY A 549 -11.83 1.28 27.32
C GLY A 549 -10.92 2.28 26.60
N ASP A 550 -9.60 2.17 26.74
CA ASP A 550 -8.64 3.00 26.00
C ASP A 550 -8.49 2.52 24.55
N SER A 551 -7.88 3.37 23.71
CA SER A 551 -7.49 3.05 22.33
C SER A 551 -6.07 3.48 22.00
N LEU A 552 -5.44 2.78 21.06
CA LEU A 552 -4.10 3.09 20.53
C LEU A 552 -4.14 3.10 19.00
N LYS A 553 -3.28 3.90 18.35
CA LYS A 553 -3.21 4.01 16.90
C LYS A 553 -1.83 3.69 16.35
N LEU A 554 -1.78 2.93 15.26
CA LEU A 554 -0.58 2.59 14.50
C LEU A 554 -0.87 2.87 13.03
N THR A 555 -0.05 3.68 12.38
CA THR A 555 -0.20 3.98 10.96
C THR A 555 1.05 3.56 10.20
N LEU A 556 0.86 2.72 9.19
CA LEU A 556 1.93 2.18 8.36
C LEU A 556 1.78 2.69 6.92
N ALA A 557 2.89 3.05 6.29
CA ALA A 557 2.98 3.20 4.84
C ALA A 557 3.58 1.93 4.25
N ILE A 558 2.83 1.28 3.37
CA ILE A 558 3.29 0.15 2.56
C ILE A 558 3.64 0.69 1.18
N MET A 559 4.90 0.52 0.78
CA MET A 559 5.48 1.14 -0.41
C MET A 559 6.09 0.07 -1.32
N VAL A 560 6.06 0.32 -2.63
CA VAL A 560 6.92 -0.38 -3.58
C VAL A 560 7.58 0.68 -4.46
N SER A 561 8.91 0.62 -4.54
CA SER A 561 9.72 1.61 -5.26
C SER A 561 10.38 0.98 -6.49
N ASP A 562 10.58 1.77 -7.54
CA ASP A 562 11.23 1.34 -8.79
C ASP A 562 12.76 1.47 -8.71
N ASP A 563 13.44 1.04 -9.77
CA ASP A 563 14.85 1.31 -10.03
C ASP A 563 15.83 0.81 -8.95
N PHE A 564 15.42 -0.20 -8.17
CA PHE A 564 16.32 -0.88 -7.25
C PHE A 564 17.39 -1.66 -8.03
N HIS A 565 16.96 -2.38 -9.08
CA HIS A 565 17.85 -3.08 -10.02
C HIS A 565 17.80 -2.46 -11.41
N THR A 566 18.86 -1.74 -11.78
CA THR A 566 19.00 -1.16 -13.14
C THR A 566 20.25 -1.61 -13.88
N SER A 567 21.11 -2.40 -13.24
CA SER A 567 22.40 -2.81 -13.76
C SER A 567 22.42 -4.28 -14.17
N LEU A 568 22.80 -4.54 -15.43
CA LEU A 568 23.07 -5.90 -15.89
C LEU A 568 24.44 -6.44 -15.41
N ALA A 569 25.23 -5.62 -14.71
CA ALA A 569 26.60 -5.97 -14.32
C ALA A 569 26.69 -6.68 -12.96
N GLN A 570 25.61 -6.68 -12.17
CA GLN A 570 25.53 -7.41 -10.90
C GLN A 570 25.74 -8.91 -11.13
N ASP A 571 26.59 -9.54 -10.31
CA ASP A 571 26.73 -11.00 -10.25
C ASP A 571 26.48 -11.46 -8.81
N PRO A 572 25.35 -12.12 -8.51
CA PRO A 572 25.09 -12.60 -7.16
C PRO A 572 25.99 -13.78 -6.77
N ASN A 573 26.66 -14.43 -7.72
CA ASN A 573 27.41 -15.65 -7.46
C ASN A 573 28.80 -15.38 -6.86
N TYR A 574 29.10 -16.01 -5.73
CA TYR A 574 30.45 -16.01 -5.16
C TYR A 574 31.39 -16.92 -5.96
N VAL A 575 32.56 -16.40 -6.33
CA VAL A 575 33.57 -17.18 -7.05
C VAL A 575 34.19 -18.25 -6.14
N ASP A 576 34.43 -17.92 -4.87
CA ASP A 576 34.95 -18.84 -3.86
C ASP A 576 34.12 -18.78 -2.57
N SER A 577 33.18 -19.71 -2.41
CA SER A 577 32.31 -19.81 -1.23
C SER A 577 33.02 -20.25 0.05
N THR A 578 34.34 -20.49 0.01
CA THR A 578 35.14 -20.89 1.19
C THR A 578 35.86 -19.74 1.88
N VAL A 579 35.71 -18.50 1.37
CA VAL A 579 36.24 -17.26 1.97
C VAL A 579 35.18 -16.15 1.94
N VAL A 580 35.37 -15.12 2.77
CA VAL A 580 34.57 -13.88 2.71
C VAL A 580 35.42 -12.82 2.01
N ASP A 581 34.99 -12.40 0.81
CA ASP A 581 35.63 -11.35 0.00
C ASP A 581 34.61 -10.27 -0.33
N LEU A 582 34.67 -9.15 0.40
CA LEU A 582 33.72 -8.05 0.22
C LEU A 582 33.82 -7.34 -1.15
N THR A 583 34.74 -7.74 -2.03
CA THR A 583 34.84 -7.24 -3.41
C THR A 583 34.22 -8.17 -4.45
N ASP A 584 33.69 -9.32 -4.01
CA ASP A 584 33.03 -10.35 -4.83
C ASP A 584 31.57 -10.53 -4.39
N GLY A 585 30.70 -10.92 -5.33
CA GLY A 585 29.24 -11.01 -5.15
C GLY A 585 28.51 -9.68 -5.22
N LEU A 586 27.64 -9.41 -4.24
CA LEU A 586 26.69 -8.30 -4.23
C LEU A 586 27.35 -6.89 -4.22
N ASP A 587 27.10 -6.05 -5.23
CA ASP A 587 27.50 -4.63 -5.23
C ASP A 587 26.35 -3.71 -4.77
N VAL A 588 26.33 -3.40 -3.47
CA VAL A 588 25.29 -2.55 -2.86
C VAL A 588 25.24 -1.12 -3.41
N SER A 589 26.32 -0.65 -4.05
CA SER A 589 26.35 0.71 -4.62
C SER A 589 25.43 0.85 -5.85
N LEU A 590 25.00 -0.26 -6.44
CA LEU A 590 24.08 -0.26 -7.57
C LEU A 590 22.62 -0.01 -7.16
N TYR A 591 22.29 -0.10 -5.86
CA TYR A 591 20.93 0.10 -5.33
C TYR A 591 20.55 1.55 -5.08
N ASP A 592 21.51 2.48 -5.20
CA ASP A 592 21.30 3.91 -4.87
C ASP A 592 20.11 4.52 -5.62
N GLN A 593 19.81 4.08 -6.84
CA GLN A 593 18.67 4.58 -7.62
C GLN A 593 17.33 4.24 -6.97
N GLY A 594 17.15 3.01 -6.50
CA GLY A 594 15.93 2.60 -5.79
C GLY A 594 15.78 3.31 -4.46
N TRP A 595 16.89 3.64 -3.77
CA TRP A 595 16.83 4.45 -2.55
C TRP A 595 16.38 5.89 -2.78
N TYR A 596 16.59 6.48 -3.97
CA TYR A 596 16.00 7.78 -4.31
C TYR A 596 14.48 7.69 -4.44
N ASP A 597 13.95 6.69 -5.15
CA ASP A 597 12.50 6.53 -5.31
C ASP A 597 11.84 6.17 -3.96
N ALA A 598 12.49 5.31 -3.16
CA ALA A 598 12.03 5.01 -1.81
C ALA A 598 12.02 6.25 -0.91
N PHE A 599 13.07 7.09 -0.95
CA PHE A 599 13.09 8.35 -0.21
C PHE A 599 11.95 9.29 -0.63
N ASN A 600 11.67 9.39 -1.93
CA ASN A 600 10.54 10.19 -2.42
C ASN A 600 9.21 9.65 -1.88
N ASN A 601 8.97 8.34 -1.93
CA ASN A 601 7.76 7.71 -1.40
C ASN A 601 7.63 7.93 0.12
N VAL A 602 8.74 7.85 0.85
CA VAL A 602 8.85 8.11 2.30
C VAL A 602 8.42 9.53 2.65
N VAL A 603 8.96 10.54 1.96
CA VAL A 603 8.61 11.97 2.17
C VAL A 603 7.14 12.23 1.82
N TRP A 604 6.65 11.67 0.72
CA TRP A 604 5.26 11.88 0.31
C TRP A 604 4.28 11.15 1.21
N ALA A 605 4.57 9.95 1.68
CA ALA A 605 3.71 9.24 2.62
C ALA A 605 3.52 10.03 3.92
N GLU A 606 4.56 10.70 4.43
CA GLU A 606 4.44 11.60 5.60
C GLU A 606 3.58 12.82 5.30
N ARG A 607 3.83 13.49 4.17
CA ARG A 607 3.08 14.69 3.77
C ARG A 607 1.62 14.41 3.48
N VAL A 608 1.32 13.25 2.90
CA VAL A 608 -0.06 12.83 2.66
C VAL A 608 -0.74 12.43 3.96
N PHE A 609 -0.01 11.80 4.88
CA PHE A 609 -0.56 11.38 6.17
C PHE A 609 -1.03 12.57 7.01
N ASP A 610 -0.21 13.60 7.14
CA ASP A 610 -0.47 14.80 7.93
C ASP A 610 0.05 16.02 7.16
N THR A 611 -0.88 16.78 6.55
CA THR A 611 -0.55 17.78 5.53
C THR A 611 0.16 18.99 6.15
N PRO A 612 1.38 19.31 5.72
CA PRO A 612 2.04 20.53 6.14
C PRO A 612 1.23 21.79 5.90
N MET A 613 1.21 22.70 6.88
CA MET A 613 0.54 24.00 6.78
C MET A 613 -0.98 23.94 6.58
N TYR A 614 -1.59 22.77 6.77
CA TYR A 614 -3.02 22.55 6.75
C TYR A 614 -3.53 22.37 8.19
N ASP A 615 -4.67 22.99 8.48
CA ASP A 615 -5.35 22.88 9.77
C ASP A 615 -6.66 22.14 9.52
N THR A 616 -6.68 20.90 9.97
CA THR A 616 -7.66 19.88 9.67
C THR A 616 -9.01 20.25 10.28
N PRO A 617 -10.01 20.63 9.45
CA PRO A 617 -11.30 21.05 9.95
C PRO A 617 -12.11 19.83 10.41
N LEU A 618 -12.53 19.82 11.68
CA LEU A 618 -13.33 18.75 12.27
C LEU A 618 -14.76 19.21 12.53
N LYS A 619 -15.72 18.39 12.12
CA LYS A 619 -17.16 18.69 12.22
C LYS A 619 -17.82 17.88 13.32
N ARG A 620 -18.33 18.55 14.36
CA ARG A 620 -19.07 17.90 15.46
C ARG A 620 -20.30 18.72 15.85
N TRP A 621 -21.40 18.02 16.09
CA TRP A 621 -22.69 18.62 16.50
C TRP A 621 -23.19 19.75 15.57
N GLY A 622 -22.81 19.70 14.29
CA GLY A 622 -23.18 20.70 13.28
C GLY A 622 -22.22 21.88 13.17
N GLU A 623 -21.23 22.01 14.06
CA GLU A 623 -20.19 23.03 14.02
C GLU A 623 -18.91 22.45 13.40
N THR A 624 -18.28 23.19 12.49
CA THR A 624 -16.96 22.85 11.92
C THR A 624 -15.93 23.74 12.59
N LYS A 625 -14.90 23.13 13.18
CA LYS A 625 -13.86 23.85 13.91
C LYS A 625 -12.49 23.35 13.51
N LYS A 626 -11.55 24.27 13.54
CA LYS A 626 -10.13 24.12 13.27
C LYS A 626 -9.35 24.27 14.57
N ASP A 627 -8.18 23.65 14.66
CA ASP A 627 -7.33 23.73 15.85
C ASP A 627 -6.32 24.90 15.79
N GLY A 628 -6.41 25.75 14.76
CA GLY A 628 -5.61 26.96 14.63
C GLY A 628 -4.10 26.74 14.62
N TRP A 629 -3.64 25.49 14.51
CA TRP A 629 -2.24 25.11 14.46
C TRP A 629 -1.97 24.42 13.13
N PHE A 630 -0.82 24.71 12.52
CA PHE A 630 -0.55 24.36 11.12
C PHE A 630 0.73 23.51 10.95
N GLY A 631 1.33 23.02 12.04
CA GLY A 631 2.73 22.60 12.09
C GLY A 631 3.61 23.67 12.74
N GLU A 632 4.72 23.28 13.35
CA GLU A 632 5.65 24.22 14.01
C GLU A 632 6.48 24.97 12.96
N ASP A 633 6.58 26.29 13.08
CA ASP A 633 7.37 27.17 12.21
C ASP A 633 8.78 27.35 12.83
N VAL A 634 9.68 26.38 12.64
CA VAL A 634 11.05 26.44 13.23
C VAL A 634 12.18 26.03 12.27
N GLY A 635 12.47 26.92 11.30
CA GLY A 635 13.87 27.34 11.04
C GLY A 635 14.60 26.94 9.73
N ALA A 636 15.42 27.90 9.25
CA ALA A 636 16.55 27.86 8.31
C ALA A 636 16.39 27.40 6.85
N ASP A 637 15.34 26.68 6.44
CA ASP A 637 15.13 26.25 5.03
C ASP A 637 14.13 27.11 4.23
N GLY A 638 13.42 28.02 4.90
CA GLY A 638 13.00 29.31 4.36
C GLY A 638 11.85 29.31 3.36
N ILE A 639 10.68 28.75 3.73
CA ILE A 639 9.45 28.95 2.94
C ILE A 639 8.24 29.24 3.84
N PHE A 640 7.45 30.21 3.37
CA PHE A 640 6.39 30.93 4.07
C PHE A 640 5.00 30.61 3.51
N GLY A 641 3.97 30.77 4.34
CA GLY A 641 2.60 31.03 3.89
C GLY A 641 2.35 32.52 3.62
N ASP A 642 1.45 32.84 2.69
CA ASP A 642 1.00 34.23 2.42
C ASP A 642 -0.08 34.72 3.42
N PHE A 643 -0.19 36.05 3.55
CA PHE A 643 -0.75 36.87 4.63
C PHE A 643 -2.28 36.85 4.87
N ALA A 644 -3.05 35.95 4.29
CA ALA A 644 -4.51 36.13 4.24
C ALA A 644 -5.31 34.98 4.88
N GLY A 645 -5.69 35.17 6.15
CA GLY A 645 -7.12 35.00 6.46
C GLY A 645 -7.54 34.22 7.70
N ASP A 646 -6.65 33.57 8.46
CA ASP A 646 -7.09 33.00 9.74
C ASP A 646 -6.82 33.98 10.89
N ALA A 647 -7.91 34.46 11.49
CA ALA A 647 -7.89 35.52 12.48
C ALA A 647 -8.29 35.03 13.88
N TYR A 648 -8.38 33.71 14.12
CA TYR A 648 -8.94 33.17 15.37
C TYR A 648 -8.19 31.96 15.92
N CYS A 649 -7.51 32.13 17.06
CA CYS A 649 -6.91 31.02 17.82
C CYS A 649 -7.90 30.57 18.88
N TRP A 650 -8.48 29.39 18.67
CA TRP A 650 -9.49 28.82 19.56
C TRP A 650 -8.94 28.46 20.95
N TRP A 651 -7.61 28.22 21.06
CA TRP A 651 -6.90 28.04 22.32
C TRP A 651 -7.13 29.20 23.28
N LEU A 652 -7.09 30.41 22.73
CA LEU A 652 -7.27 31.66 23.46
C LEU A 652 -8.72 32.13 23.49
N ASP A 653 -9.62 31.44 22.77
CA ASP A 653 -10.98 31.88 22.46
C ASP A 653 -11.02 33.37 22.06
N SER A 654 -10.04 33.77 21.25
CA SER A 654 -9.79 35.16 20.90
C SER A 654 -9.23 35.30 19.49
N PRO A 655 -9.38 36.48 18.87
CA PRO A 655 -8.77 36.74 17.58
C PRO A 655 -7.24 36.56 17.66
N TYR A 656 -6.70 35.66 16.84
CA TYR A 656 -5.26 35.47 16.67
C TYR A 656 -4.88 36.08 15.35
N ILE A 657 -4.01 37.06 15.42
CA ILE A 657 -3.47 37.69 14.24
C ILE A 657 -2.50 36.65 13.69
N GLY A 658 -2.85 35.98 12.59
CA GLY A 658 -2.07 34.88 12.01
C GLY A 658 -0.59 35.23 11.79
N PRO A 659 0.24 34.23 11.45
CA PRO A 659 1.69 34.35 11.48
C PRO A 659 2.13 35.54 10.60
N ASP A 660 2.76 36.51 11.26
CA ASP A 660 3.51 37.65 10.71
C ASP A 660 2.79 38.98 10.36
N THR A 661 1.54 39.24 10.75
CA THR A 661 1.00 40.62 10.56
C THR A 661 1.55 41.63 11.57
N GLY A 662 2.84 41.97 11.48
CA GLY A 662 3.40 43.09 12.23
C GLY A 662 4.92 43.20 12.38
N GLU A 663 5.71 42.14 12.17
CA GLU A 663 7.14 42.17 12.56
C GLU A 663 8.14 41.70 11.47
N ASN A 664 7.76 40.87 10.49
CA ASN A 664 8.60 40.43 9.35
C ASN A 664 10.04 40.01 9.75
N ASP A 665 10.23 39.39 10.92
CA ASP A 665 11.56 39.18 11.51
C ASP A 665 11.96 37.71 11.73
N TYR A 666 11.05 36.76 11.48
CA TYR A 666 11.34 35.33 11.53
C TYR A 666 11.85 34.83 12.89
N GLU A 667 11.41 35.45 14.00
CA GLU A 667 11.78 35.05 15.36
C GLU A 667 10.58 34.54 16.19
N MET A 668 10.85 33.61 17.12
CA MET A 668 9.88 33.10 18.11
C MET A 668 9.32 34.24 18.98
N THR A 669 8.01 34.50 18.93
CA THR A 669 7.41 35.57 19.72
C THR A 669 6.94 35.11 21.10
N THR A 670 7.11 36.00 22.09
CA THR A 670 6.58 35.81 23.45
C THR A 670 5.13 36.27 23.48
N PHE A 671 4.21 35.49 24.05
CA PHE A 671 2.82 35.90 24.19
C PHE A 671 2.69 37.17 25.04
N ASN A 672 1.85 38.12 24.61
CA ASN A 672 1.50 39.31 25.40
C ASN A 672 0.84 38.96 26.75
N SER A 673 0.29 37.76 26.87
CA SER A 673 -0.21 37.18 28.12
C SER A 673 0.04 35.67 28.08
N PRO A 674 0.80 35.12 29.05
CA PRO A 674 1.07 33.69 29.09
C PRO A 674 -0.21 32.84 29.20
N VAL A 675 -0.25 31.70 28.51
CA VAL A 675 -1.42 30.80 28.42
C VAL A 675 -1.25 29.68 29.44
N SER A 676 -2.24 29.36 30.28
CA SER A 676 -2.10 28.29 31.27
C SER A 676 -3.08 27.14 31.09
N ASP A 677 -2.61 25.90 31.29
CA ASP A 677 -3.43 24.68 31.29
C ASP A 677 -4.11 24.43 32.66
N TYR A 678 -4.90 23.35 32.74
CA TYR A 678 -5.58 22.96 33.99
C TYR A 678 -4.64 22.40 35.06
N TYR A 679 -3.44 21.95 34.68
CA TYR A 679 -2.40 21.51 35.62
C TYR A 679 -1.62 22.70 36.22
N GLY A 680 -1.89 23.92 35.75
CA GLY A 680 -1.25 25.15 36.19
C GLY A 680 0.08 25.44 35.50
N ASN A 681 0.39 24.73 34.41
CA ASN A 681 1.56 24.99 33.57
C ASN A 681 1.25 26.16 32.64
N THR A 682 2.25 26.97 32.33
CA THR A 682 2.07 28.21 31.56
C THR A 682 2.99 28.22 30.34
N ALA A 683 2.41 28.42 29.15
CA ALA A 683 3.08 28.74 27.91
C ALA A 683 3.42 30.24 27.86
N GLU A 684 4.69 30.58 27.67
CA GLU A 684 5.13 31.96 27.48
C GLU A 684 5.42 32.29 26.00
N THR A 685 5.62 31.27 25.17
CA THR A 685 5.90 31.35 23.73
C THR A 685 5.09 30.33 22.92
N GLU A 686 5.01 30.51 21.61
CA GLU A 686 4.32 29.61 20.67
C GLU A 686 4.81 28.15 20.77
N ASP A 687 6.12 27.92 20.81
CA ASP A 687 6.72 26.57 20.97
C ASP A 687 6.34 25.89 22.29
N THR A 688 6.09 26.68 23.34
CA THR A 688 5.65 26.13 24.64
C THR A 688 4.15 25.86 24.68
N LEU A 689 3.37 26.26 23.67
CA LEU A 689 1.93 26.07 23.57
C LEU A 689 1.55 24.67 23.04
N LEU A 690 2.43 24.03 22.28
CA LEU A 690 2.23 22.71 21.63
C LEU A 690 1.70 21.55 22.49
N PRO A 691 2.10 21.38 23.77
CA PRO A 691 1.72 20.20 24.53
C PRO A 691 0.29 20.26 25.08
N PHE A 692 -0.41 21.38 24.96
CA PHE A 692 -1.68 21.56 25.66
C PHE A 692 -2.86 21.03 24.81
N GLY A 693 -3.94 20.56 25.47
CA GLY A 693 -5.29 20.30 24.91
C GLY A 693 -6.39 21.07 25.66
N ARG A 694 -7.47 21.53 25.02
CA ARG A 694 -8.55 22.29 25.72
C ARG A 694 -9.40 21.40 26.63
N GLN A 695 -9.79 21.95 27.79
CA GLN A 695 -10.76 21.38 28.73
C GLN A 695 -12.20 21.31 28.14
N HIS A 696 -12.81 20.12 28.12
CA HIS A 696 -14.27 19.98 27.96
C HIS A 696 -14.99 20.23 29.30
N VAL A 697 -16.19 20.79 29.24
CA VAL A 697 -16.95 21.33 30.38
C VAL A 697 -17.45 20.28 31.38
N GLU A 698 -17.20 18.99 31.14
CA GLU A 698 -17.76 17.86 31.90
C GLU A 698 -16.72 16.83 32.42
N GLY A 699 -15.48 17.24 32.66
CA GLY A 699 -14.63 16.60 33.68
C GLY A 699 -13.87 15.30 33.35
N ASP A 700 -13.96 14.75 32.14
CA ASP A 700 -13.17 13.58 31.73
C ASP A 700 -11.99 13.99 30.83
N TYR A 701 -10.76 13.70 31.26
CA TYR A 701 -9.52 14.00 30.53
C TYR A 701 -8.97 12.75 29.86
N GLY A 702 -8.77 12.83 28.54
CA GLY A 702 -8.03 11.85 27.75
C GLY A 702 -8.64 11.44 26.43
N ILE A 703 -9.81 11.97 26.14
CA ILE A 703 -10.45 11.79 24.86
C ILE A 703 -10.59 13.21 24.34
N SER A 704 -9.72 13.63 23.41
CA SER A 704 -10.06 14.78 22.57
C SER A 704 -11.32 14.46 21.74
N GLY A 705 -11.78 13.20 21.75
CA GLY A 705 -12.86 12.67 20.92
C GLY A 705 -14.11 12.10 21.57
N SER A 706 -14.92 11.40 20.77
CA SER A 706 -16.15 10.78 21.23
C SER A 706 -15.89 9.53 22.07
N LEU A 707 -16.70 9.31 23.10
CA LEU A 707 -16.75 8.05 23.84
C LEU A 707 -17.22 6.86 22.97
N THR A 708 -17.79 7.13 21.79
CA THR A 708 -18.32 6.13 20.86
C THR A 708 -17.34 5.69 19.79
N ASP A 709 -16.38 6.53 19.41
CA ASP A 709 -15.51 6.32 18.23
C ASP A 709 -14.04 6.76 18.44
N GLY A 710 -13.73 7.44 19.55
CA GLY A 710 -12.37 7.87 19.88
C GLY A 710 -11.87 9.10 19.10
N GLU A 711 -12.67 9.77 18.26
CA GLU A 711 -12.18 10.81 17.34
C GLU A 711 -12.29 12.23 17.89
N GLY A 712 -11.14 12.92 18.01
CA GLY A 712 -10.98 14.21 18.67
C GLY A 712 -10.22 15.29 17.90
N TYR A 713 -10.26 16.53 18.41
CA TYR A 713 -9.71 17.73 17.76
C TYR A 713 -8.19 17.90 17.83
N GLY A 714 -7.44 16.79 17.74
CA GLY A 714 -6.01 16.72 18.00
C GLY A 714 -5.65 15.36 18.61
N TYR A 715 -4.60 14.70 18.13
CA TYR A 715 -4.15 13.43 18.72
C TYR A 715 -3.35 13.71 19.99
N MET A 716 -3.85 13.20 21.12
CA MET A 716 -3.19 13.32 22.42
C MET A 716 -2.61 11.97 22.82
N VAL A 717 -1.39 11.96 23.35
CA VAL A 717 -0.73 10.80 23.94
C VAL A 717 -0.40 11.06 25.40
N LYS A 718 -0.16 9.99 26.16
CA LYS A 718 0.29 10.10 27.54
C LYS A 718 1.78 10.44 27.58
N TYR A 719 2.13 11.54 28.24
CA TYR A 719 3.52 11.93 28.50
C TYR A 719 4.19 10.90 29.37
N ASP A 720 5.29 10.33 28.91
CA ASP A 720 5.88 9.15 29.50
C ASP A 720 7.25 9.42 30.13
N LYS A 721 7.80 10.62 29.99
CA LYS A 721 9.10 11.01 30.56
C LYS A 721 8.99 11.22 32.09
N PRO A 722 9.61 10.37 32.95
CA PRO A 722 9.49 10.43 34.41
C PRO A 722 10.15 11.67 35.06
N ASN A 723 10.90 12.48 34.30
CA ASN A 723 11.47 13.77 34.73
C ASN A 723 11.36 14.84 33.63
N GLY A 724 10.34 14.71 32.78
CA GLY A 724 10.13 15.64 31.68
C GLY A 724 9.55 16.98 32.13
N VAL A 725 9.28 17.85 31.15
CA VAL A 725 8.72 19.20 31.39
C VAL A 725 7.33 19.13 32.04
N TYR A 726 6.58 18.05 31.78
CA TYR A 726 5.26 17.78 32.36
C TYR A 726 5.28 16.58 33.31
N PRO A 727 4.33 16.50 34.27
CA PRO A 727 4.15 15.28 35.06
C PRO A 727 3.92 14.07 34.16
N GLN A 728 4.59 12.95 34.45
CA GLN A 728 4.36 11.68 33.77
C GLN A 728 2.87 11.27 33.87
N GLY A 729 2.30 10.78 32.77
CA GLY A 729 0.89 10.47 32.61
C GLY A 729 0.01 11.67 32.20
N SER A 730 0.58 12.87 32.00
CA SER A 730 -0.16 14.02 31.47
C SER A 730 -0.55 13.78 30.01
N TRP A 731 -1.70 14.28 29.57
CA TRP A 731 -2.05 14.23 28.15
C TRP A 731 -1.33 15.37 27.43
N ILE A 732 -0.50 15.03 26.45
CA ILE A 732 0.22 15.96 25.57
C ILE A 732 -0.15 15.69 24.12
N ARG A 733 0.10 16.63 23.21
CA ARG A 733 -0.05 16.37 21.78
C ARG A 733 0.90 15.25 21.32
N TYR A 734 0.46 14.44 20.37
CA TYR A 734 1.33 13.57 19.59
C TYR A 734 2.49 14.37 19.00
N GLY A 735 3.70 13.81 19.03
CA GLY A 735 4.91 14.43 18.50
C GLY A 735 5.59 15.47 19.39
N PHE A 736 4.98 15.90 20.50
CA PHE A 736 5.64 16.80 21.44
C PHE A 736 6.92 16.20 22.05
N ASP A 737 8.03 16.95 22.00
CA ASP A 737 9.33 16.59 22.62
C ASP A 737 9.87 15.22 22.13
N ASN A 738 9.51 14.83 20.89
CA ASN A 738 9.97 13.62 20.20
C ASN A 738 11.32 13.83 19.46
N GLY A 739 11.83 15.07 19.42
CA GLY A 739 13.08 15.43 18.74
C GLY A 739 12.99 15.55 17.22
N ARG A 740 11.78 15.55 16.65
CA ARG A 740 11.47 15.77 15.22
C ARG A 740 10.55 16.99 15.07
N ILE A 741 10.64 17.65 13.92
CA ILE A 741 9.72 18.73 13.55
C ILE A 741 8.51 18.06 12.89
N ASP A 742 7.33 18.21 13.49
CA ASP A 742 6.08 17.79 12.86
C ASP A 742 5.66 18.87 11.85
N ALA A 743 5.64 18.49 10.57
CA ALA A 743 5.38 19.43 9.49
C ALA A 743 3.88 19.77 9.35
N GLY A 744 2.98 18.82 9.65
CA GLY A 744 1.53 18.97 9.63
C GLY A 744 0.94 19.29 11.01
N ASP A 745 -0.39 19.27 11.13
CA ASP A 745 -1.08 19.66 12.35
C ASP A 745 -1.15 18.55 13.42
N GLY A 746 -0.44 17.44 13.22
CA GLY A 746 -0.48 16.27 14.09
C GLY A 746 -1.82 15.54 14.04
N VAL A 747 -2.74 15.93 13.15
CA VAL A 747 -4.02 15.29 12.87
C VAL A 747 -3.97 14.69 11.47
N PRO A 748 -3.87 13.34 11.34
CA PRO A 748 -3.81 12.75 10.03
C PRO A 748 -5.07 13.06 9.23
N ASP A 749 -4.87 13.85 8.18
CA ASP A 749 -5.90 14.33 7.28
C ASP A 749 -5.95 13.48 6.02
N PHE A 750 -4.91 12.68 5.75
CA PHE A 750 -4.77 11.87 4.54
C PHE A 750 -4.99 12.73 3.27
N THR A 751 -4.60 14.01 3.36
CA THR A 751 -4.80 15.06 2.37
C THR A 751 -3.45 15.40 1.73
N SER A 752 -3.46 15.91 0.52
CA SER A 752 -2.26 16.18 -0.28
C SER A 752 -2.63 17.25 -1.30
N PRO A 753 -1.69 18.02 -1.89
CA PRO A 753 -2.04 18.95 -2.97
C PRO A 753 -2.82 18.19 -4.04
N PRO A 754 -4.13 18.44 -4.17
CA PRO A 754 -4.91 17.77 -5.18
C PRO A 754 -4.52 18.38 -6.50
N ALA A 755 -4.19 17.55 -7.49
CA ALA A 755 -4.09 18.07 -8.85
C ALA A 755 -5.39 18.83 -9.19
N PRO A 756 -5.32 19.91 -9.98
CA PRO A 756 -6.52 20.58 -10.44
C PRO A 756 -7.50 19.55 -11.02
N PRO A 757 -8.79 19.56 -10.62
CA PRO A 757 -9.75 18.54 -11.04
C PRO A 757 -9.86 18.51 -12.56
N PRO A 758 -10.01 17.32 -13.17
CA PRO A 758 -10.14 17.25 -14.61
C PRO A 758 -11.40 18.00 -15.06
N PRO A 759 -11.38 18.68 -16.23
CA PRO A 759 -12.55 19.41 -16.70
C PRO A 759 -13.66 18.44 -17.10
N LYS A 760 -14.92 18.86 -17.00
CA LYS A 760 -16.03 18.10 -17.58
C LYS A 760 -15.91 18.12 -19.10
N ILE A 761 -15.81 16.94 -19.71
CA ILE A 761 -15.67 16.81 -21.16
C ILE A 761 -16.96 16.34 -21.82
N LYS A 762 -17.13 16.74 -23.08
CA LYS A 762 -18.11 16.20 -24.01
C LYS A 762 -17.38 15.64 -25.22
N VAL A 763 -17.54 14.34 -25.46
CA VAL A 763 -16.96 13.65 -26.61
C VAL A 763 -18.03 13.42 -27.66
N THR A 764 -17.69 13.68 -28.93
CA THR A 764 -18.56 13.43 -30.08
C THR A 764 -17.76 12.86 -31.25
N GLU A 765 -18.31 11.88 -31.94
CA GLU A 765 -17.69 11.24 -33.09
C GLU A 765 -18.45 11.53 -34.39
N LEU A 766 -17.71 11.80 -35.48
CA LEU A 766 -18.28 11.95 -36.80
C LEU A 766 -17.26 11.53 -37.87
N ASP A 767 -17.67 10.62 -38.77
CA ASP A 767 -16.78 10.00 -39.74
C ASP A 767 -15.55 9.37 -39.05
N ASP A 768 -14.36 9.87 -39.36
CA ASP A 768 -13.07 9.49 -38.80
C ASP A 768 -12.52 10.53 -37.81
N ASP A 769 -13.33 11.50 -37.38
CA ASP A 769 -12.94 12.52 -36.42
C ASP A 769 -13.54 12.24 -35.03
N ILE A 770 -12.73 12.44 -33.99
CA ILE A 770 -13.16 12.48 -32.59
C ILE A 770 -13.01 13.92 -32.11
N THR A 771 -14.11 14.53 -31.65
CA THR A 771 -14.14 15.89 -31.12
C THR A 771 -14.36 15.86 -29.62
N VAL A 772 -13.49 16.54 -28.87
CA VAL A 772 -13.58 16.70 -27.42
C VAL A 772 -13.77 18.19 -27.10
N GLU A 773 -14.80 18.51 -26.33
CA GLU A 773 -15.15 19.88 -25.93
C GLU A 773 -15.18 19.99 -24.40
N TRP A 774 -14.63 21.07 -23.85
CA TRP A 774 -14.69 21.38 -22.41
C TRP A 774 -14.62 22.88 -22.17
N THR A 775 -14.85 23.31 -20.92
CA THR A 775 -14.82 24.73 -20.52
C THR A 775 -13.85 24.95 -19.37
N SER A 776 -13.37 26.20 -19.22
CA SER A 776 -12.47 26.61 -18.13
C SER A 776 -13.06 26.37 -16.74
N HIS A 777 -14.36 26.61 -16.60
CA HIS A 777 -15.13 26.45 -15.36
C HIS A 777 -16.63 26.38 -15.67
N GLU A 778 -17.41 26.01 -14.66
CA GLU A 778 -18.86 26.06 -14.61
C GLU A 778 -19.33 26.87 -13.40
N PHE A 779 -20.52 27.46 -13.49
CA PHE A 779 -21.16 28.18 -12.39
C PHE A 779 -22.13 27.28 -11.64
N TYR A 780 -22.18 27.42 -10.32
CA TYR A 780 -23.17 26.74 -9.46
C TYR A 780 -23.72 27.69 -8.39
N GLU A 781 -24.92 27.42 -7.90
CA GLU A 781 -25.53 28.17 -6.82
C GLU A 781 -25.13 27.54 -5.47
N LYS A 782 -24.61 28.34 -4.55
CA LYS A 782 -24.26 27.93 -3.19
C LYS A 782 -25.51 27.90 -2.30
N ASP A 783 -25.42 27.24 -1.15
CA ASP A 783 -26.52 27.13 -0.17
C ASP A 783 -27.04 28.50 0.34
N ASP A 784 -26.22 29.55 0.28
CA ASP A 784 -26.57 30.92 0.66
C ASP A 784 -27.17 31.75 -0.50
N GLY A 785 -27.34 31.15 -1.69
CA GLY A 785 -27.86 31.79 -2.90
C GLY A 785 -26.82 32.62 -3.67
N SER A 786 -25.56 32.61 -3.26
CA SER A 786 -24.46 33.20 -4.05
C SER A 786 -24.00 32.26 -5.17
N ILE A 787 -23.31 32.80 -6.17
CA ILE A 787 -22.78 32.02 -7.30
C ILE A 787 -21.33 31.64 -7.02
N GLY A 788 -21.02 30.35 -7.12
CA GLY A 788 -19.68 29.80 -7.13
C GLY A 788 -19.23 29.44 -8.54
N VAL A 789 -17.91 29.29 -8.69
CA VAL A 789 -17.27 28.71 -9.87
C VAL A 789 -16.59 27.40 -9.47
N ALA A 790 -16.73 26.39 -10.31
CA ALA A 790 -16.03 25.12 -10.18
C ALA A 790 -15.30 24.81 -11.48
N GLY A 791 -14.06 24.35 -11.38
CA GLY A 791 -13.26 23.98 -12.55
C GLY A 791 -11.77 24.03 -12.28
N PRO A 792 -10.95 23.36 -13.10
CA PRO A 792 -9.51 23.29 -12.93
C PRO A 792 -8.84 24.66 -12.79
N GLU A 793 -9.21 25.63 -13.64
CA GLU A 793 -8.59 26.97 -13.66
C GLU A 793 -8.89 27.84 -12.43
N PHE A 794 -9.84 27.42 -11.58
CA PHE A 794 -10.29 28.16 -10.39
C PHE A 794 -10.11 27.35 -9.11
N THR A 795 -9.41 26.21 -9.20
CA THR A 795 -9.15 25.37 -8.04
C THR A 795 -8.06 26.02 -7.19
N PHE A 796 -8.30 26.06 -5.88
CA PHE A 796 -7.36 26.56 -4.89
C PHE A 796 -6.67 25.35 -4.28
N ASP A 797 -5.35 25.27 -4.38
CA ASP A 797 -4.57 24.22 -3.74
C ASP A 797 -4.40 24.55 -2.24
N PRO A 798 -4.95 23.73 -1.32
CA PRO A 798 -4.80 23.96 0.12
C PRO A 798 -3.35 23.86 0.61
N TYR A 799 -2.47 23.14 -0.10
CA TYR A 799 -1.08 22.95 0.28
C TYR A 799 -0.24 24.18 -0.06
N THR A 800 -0.27 24.64 -1.32
CA THR A 800 0.47 25.84 -1.74
C THR A 800 -0.24 27.14 -1.40
N ARG A 801 -1.54 27.09 -1.11
CA ARG A 801 -2.44 28.25 -0.94
C ARG A 801 -2.50 29.14 -2.18
N LEU A 802 -2.31 28.56 -3.35
CA LEU A 802 -2.32 29.24 -4.64
C LEU A 802 -3.41 28.68 -5.57
N HIS A 803 -3.80 29.49 -6.55
CA HIS A 803 -4.44 29.00 -7.77
C HIS A 803 -3.31 28.69 -8.76
N ASP A 804 -2.93 27.42 -8.83
CA ASP A 804 -1.68 26.97 -9.45
C ASP A 804 -1.89 26.18 -10.76
N PHE A 805 -3.10 26.19 -11.32
CA PHE A 805 -3.38 25.61 -12.64
C PHE A 805 -2.39 26.10 -13.71
N GLU A 806 -1.81 25.15 -14.45
CA GLU A 806 -0.88 25.40 -15.55
C GLU A 806 -1.50 25.11 -16.91
N GLY A 807 -2.20 23.99 -17.08
CA GLY A 807 -2.60 23.57 -18.42
C GLY A 807 -3.48 22.33 -18.51
N TYR A 808 -3.81 21.94 -19.75
CA TYR A 808 -4.59 20.76 -20.09
C TYR A 808 -3.79 19.78 -20.95
N HIS A 809 -3.99 18.49 -20.69
CA HIS A 809 -3.45 17.40 -21.49
C HIS A 809 -4.58 16.52 -22.01
N VAL A 810 -4.59 16.24 -23.31
CA VAL A 810 -5.48 15.27 -23.93
C VAL A 810 -4.79 13.92 -23.95
N GLU A 811 -5.46 12.96 -23.34
CA GLU A 811 -4.94 11.63 -23.03
C GLU A 811 -5.71 10.58 -23.82
N LEU A 812 -5.01 9.62 -24.41
CA LEU A 812 -5.61 8.55 -25.20
C LEU A 812 -5.11 7.19 -24.70
N SER A 813 -6.01 6.21 -24.62
CA SER A 813 -5.68 4.84 -24.24
C SER A 813 -6.49 3.83 -25.07
N PRO A 814 -5.94 2.64 -25.38
CA PRO A 814 -6.70 1.53 -25.95
C PRO A 814 -7.72 0.92 -24.98
N ASP A 815 -7.50 1.04 -23.67
CA ASP A 815 -8.38 0.56 -22.61
C ASP A 815 -8.50 1.59 -21.48
N ARG A 816 -9.25 1.27 -20.42
CA ARG A 816 -9.43 2.20 -19.29
C ARG A 816 -8.29 2.11 -18.26
N GLN A 817 -7.24 1.32 -18.47
CA GLN A 817 -6.19 1.16 -17.46
C GLN A 817 -5.31 2.41 -17.40
N LEU A 818 -5.11 2.95 -16.18
CA LEU A 818 -4.34 4.18 -15.94
C LEU A 818 -2.96 4.18 -16.62
N LYS A 819 -2.23 3.06 -16.57
CA LYS A 819 -0.89 2.91 -17.16
C LYS A 819 -0.82 2.99 -18.69
N ASN A 820 -1.94 2.79 -19.37
CA ASN A 820 -2.00 2.75 -20.84
C ASN A 820 -2.36 4.11 -21.45
N PHE A 821 -2.71 5.10 -20.63
CA PHE A 821 -2.93 6.46 -21.10
C PHE A 821 -1.62 7.11 -21.54
N THR A 822 -1.68 7.77 -22.69
CA THR A 822 -0.58 8.55 -23.25
C THR A 822 -1.07 9.94 -23.61
N THR A 823 -0.30 10.96 -23.22
CA THR A 823 -0.56 12.35 -23.61
C THR A 823 -0.30 12.50 -25.10
N ILE A 824 -1.35 12.77 -25.88
CA ILE A 824 -1.25 12.97 -27.34
C ILE A 824 -1.18 14.46 -27.72
N PHE A 825 -1.66 15.33 -26.84
CA PHE A 825 -1.69 16.78 -27.05
C PHE A 825 -1.70 17.51 -25.71
N SER A 826 -0.97 18.61 -25.61
CA SER A 826 -0.91 19.46 -24.42
C SER A 826 -1.01 20.94 -24.82
N VAL A 827 -1.66 21.71 -23.95
CA VAL A 827 -1.72 23.18 -23.97
C VAL A 827 -1.54 23.70 -22.54
N ASP A 828 -0.80 24.78 -22.41
CA ASP A 828 -0.35 25.33 -21.14
C ASP A 828 -0.39 26.86 -21.14
N LEU A 829 -0.34 27.42 -19.93
CA LEU A 829 -0.06 28.83 -19.71
C LEU A 829 1.43 29.07 -19.99
N MET A 830 1.71 30.12 -20.76
CA MET A 830 3.00 30.19 -21.45
C MET A 830 4.21 30.39 -20.54
N ASN A 831 5.00 29.35 -20.30
CA ASN A 831 6.27 29.48 -19.58
C ASN A 831 7.34 30.24 -20.39
N TYR A 832 8.00 31.20 -19.77
CA TYR A 832 9.13 31.96 -20.30
C TYR A 832 10.43 31.51 -19.63
N ALA A 833 11.57 31.84 -20.22
CA ALA A 833 12.87 31.76 -19.55
C ALA A 833 13.79 32.83 -20.14
N TYR A 834 14.83 33.18 -19.38
CA TYR A 834 15.88 34.05 -19.87
C TYR A 834 16.91 33.22 -20.63
N GLN A 835 16.85 33.28 -21.97
CA GLN A 835 17.79 32.59 -22.85
C GLN A 835 18.99 33.48 -23.16
N ASN A 836 20.20 32.94 -23.06
CA ASN A 836 21.42 33.67 -23.41
C ASN A 836 21.38 34.04 -24.90
N VAL A 837 21.61 35.32 -25.18
CA VAL A 837 21.61 35.87 -26.54
C VAL A 837 22.76 35.31 -27.39
N ALA A 838 23.89 34.96 -26.76
CA ALA A 838 25.08 34.44 -27.43
C ALA A 838 25.08 32.91 -27.57
N ASP A 839 24.35 32.19 -26.72
CA ASP A 839 24.23 30.72 -26.77
C ASP A 839 22.78 30.29 -26.47
N PRO A 840 21.99 29.91 -27.49
CA PRO A 840 20.60 29.51 -27.32
C PRO A 840 20.36 28.26 -26.45
N LYS A 841 21.42 27.53 -26.06
CA LYS A 841 21.34 26.37 -25.17
C LYS A 841 21.60 26.73 -23.69
N ASP A 842 22.02 27.95 -23.40
CA ASP A 842 22.34 28.46 -22.08
C ASP A 842 21.17 29.31 -21.56
N TYR A 843 20.46 28.82 -20.55
CA TYR A 843 19.34 29.50 -19.91
C TYR A 843 19.74 29.99 -18.53
N TYR A 844 19.19 31.12 -18.11
CA TYR A 844 19.33 31.65 -16.77
C TYR A 844 18.38 30.91 -15.82
N ASP A 845 18.81 30.73 -14.56
CA ASP A 845 18.19 29.86 -13.56
C ASP A 845 16.65 29.88 -13.56
N ASN A 846 16.07 28.72 -13.91
CA ASN A 846 14.64 28.37 -14.01
C ASN A 846 13.74 29.17 -15.00
N PRO A 847 12.70 28.51 -15.56
CA PRO A 847 11.65 29.21 -16.31
C PRO A 847 10.83 30.14 -15.40
N VAL A 848 10.41 31.28 -15.98
CA VAL A 848 9.54 32.32 -15.44
C VAL A 848 8.15 32.15 -16.05
N LEU A 849 7.08 32.12 -15.26
CA LEU A 849 5.72 31.92 -15.77
C LEU A 849 5.17 33.16 -16.52
N ALA A 850 4.46 32.97 -17.65
CA ALA A 850 3.77 34.06 -18.38
C ALA A 850 2.96 34.94 -17.46
N ASP A 851 2.14 34.30 -16.63
CA ASP A 851 1.13 35.00 -15.87
C ASP A 851 1.77 35.86 -14.79
N THR A 852 2.91 35.45 -14.22
CA THR A 852 3.73 36.31 -13.37
C THR A 852 4.34 37.48 -14.14
N VAL A 853 4.78 37.28 -15.39
CA VAL A 853 5.27 38.37 -16.26
C VAL A 853 4.15 39.34 -16.60
N TYR A 854 2.92 38.87 -16.80
CA TYR A 854 1.76 39.72 -17.06
C TYR A 854 1.28 40.47 -15.81
N ALA A 855 1.32 39.83 -14.64
CA ALA A 855 0.94 40.43 -13.37
C ALA A 855 1.98 41.45 -12.87
N HIS A 856 3.26 41.14 -13.03
CA HIS A 856 4.41 41.95 -12.57
C HIS A 856 5.41 42.21 -13.71
N PRO A 857 5.03 42.92 -14.78
CA PRO A 857 5.92 43.19 -15.92
C PRO A 857 7.14 44.03 -15.53
N GLU A 858 7.07 44.78 -14.44
CA GLU A 858 8.18 45.53 -13.86
C GLU A 858 9.33 44.63 -13.34
N ASP A 859 9.02 43.41 -12.91
CA ASP A 859 9.98 42.50 -12.28
C ASP A 859 10.74 41.66 -13.32
N TYR A 860 10.25 41.60 -14.56
CA TYR A 860 10.81 40.77 -15.63
C TYR A 860 11.19 41.59 -16.88
N PRO A 861 12.30 42.34 -16.84
CA PRO A 861 12.74 43.15 -17.97
C PRO A 861 13.08 42.26 -19.19
N TYR A 862 12.71 42.71 -20.40
CA TYR A 862 12.93 41.96 -21.65
C TYR A 862 14.37 41.43 -21.84
N THR A 863 15.38 42.08 -21.25
CA THR A 863 16.76 41.60 -21.20
C THR A 863 17.38 41.83 -19.83
N VAL A 864 18.14 40.83 -19.34
CA VAL A 864 18.96 40.93 -18.12
C VAL A 864 20.43 40.69 -18.44
N THR A 865 21.33 41.31 -17.67
CA THR A 865 22.79 41.11 -17.79
C THR A 865 23.30 40.50 -16.51
N VAL A 866 23.88 39.30 -16.58
CA VAL A 866 24.42 38.59 -15.43
C VAL A 866 25.86 38.18 -15.72
N GLY A 867 26.80 38.76 -14.97
CA GLY A 867 28.22 38.67 -15.29
C GLY A 867 28.51 39.20 -16.72
N PRO A 868 29.25 38.45 -17.56
CA PRO A 868 29.54 38.85 -18.94
C PRO A 868 28.44 38.46 -19.96
N LYS A 869 27.35 37.81 -19.51
CA LYS A 869 26.30 37.27 -20.38
C LYS A 869 25.08 38.20 -20.43
N ILE A 870 24.43 38.26 -21.59
CA ILE A 870 23.16 38.96 -21.80
C ILE A 870 22.11 37.90 -22.08
N TYR A 871 21.03 37.91 -21.32
CA TYR A 871 19.89 37.03 -21.51
C TYR A 871 18.67 37.82 -21.98
N LYS A 872 17.84 37.20 -22.82
CA LYS A 872 16.57 37.74 -23.31
C LYS A 872 15.43 36.85 -22.82
N LEU A 873 14.30 37.46 -22.46
CA LEU A 873 13.10 36.71 -22.11
C LEU A 873 12.50 36.09 -23.39
N VAL A 874 12.28 34.77 -23.39
CA VAL A 874 11.69 34.01 -24.51
C VAL A 874 10.76 32.91 -23.98
N PRO A 875 9.75 32.47 -24.74
CA PRO A 875 9.02 31.25 -24.41
C PRO A 875 9.97 30.05 -24.26
N PHE A 876 9.71 29.19 -23.28
CA PHE A 876 10.52 28.02 -22.92
C PHE A 876 9.69 26.73 -23.03
N GLY A 877 10.31 25.64 -23.48
CA GLY A 877 9.70 24.31 -23.55
C GLY A 877 8.80 24.05 -24.76
N ASP A 878 8.10 22.91 -24.73
CA ASP A 878 7.07 22.52 -25.71
C ASP A 878 5.73 23.11 -25.23
N ASN A 879 5.57 24.40 -25.49
CA ASN A 879 4.67 25.30 -24.77
C ASN A 879 3.67 25.92 -25.75
N ARG A 880 2.46 25.37 -25.77
CA ARG A 880 1.38 25.76 -26.68
C ARG A 880 0.37 26.56 -25.87
N ASP A 881 0.34 27.87 -26.11
CA ASP A 881 -0.57 28.78 -25.42
C ASP A 881 -2.02 28.29 -25.48
N LEU A 882 -2.60 27.99 -24.32
CA LEU A 882 -3.98 27.51 -24.21
C LEU A 882 -5.02 28.50 -24.73
N LYS A 883 -4.66 29.79 -24.88
CA LYS A 883 -5.53 30.87 -25.38
C LYS A 883 -5.50 30.96 -26.91
N GLU A 884 -4.61 30.24 -27.58
CA GLU A 884 -4.45 30.28 -29.05
C GLU A 884 -4.88 28.97 -29.72
N GLY A 885 -5.17 29.04 -31.02
CA GLY A 885 -5.49 27.87 -31.82
C GLY A 885 -4.22 27.20 -32.35
N HIS A 886 -4.16 25.88 -32.29
CA HIS A 886 -3.00 25.08 -32.69
C HIS A 886 -3.40 23.99 -33.69
N SER A 887 -2.47 23.63 -34.57
CA SER A 887 -2.60 22.46 -35.45
C SER A 887 -1.29 21.70 -35.47
N VAL A 888 -1.33 20.41 -35.13
CA VAL A 888 -0.17 19.54 -35.13
C VAL A 888 -0.33 18.53 -36.27
N GLY A 889 0.42 18.77 -37.35
CA GLY A 889 0.27 18.00 -38.58
C GLY A 889 -1.12 18.13 -39.21
N SER A 890 -1.58 17.08 -39.88
CA SER A 890 -2.95 16.95 -40.42
C SER A 890 -3.91 16.27 -39.45
N ASP A 891 -3.43 15.85 -38.29
CA ASP A 891 -4.07 14.82 -37.48
C ASP A 891 -4.70 15.40 -36.22
N MET A 892 -4.31 16.61 -35.79
CA MET A 892 -4.81 17.22 -34.55
C MET A 892 -5.03 18.73 -34.71
N THR A 893 -6.19 19.20 -34.24
CA THR A 893 -6.54 20.62 -34.20
C THR A 893 -7.06 20.99 -32.81
N PHE A 894 -6.60 22.13 -32.28
CA PHE A 894 -7.08 22.72 -31.03
C PHE A 894 -7.53 24.16 -31.27
N THR A 895 -8.64 24.55 -30.66
CA THR A 895 -9.16 25.92 -30.69
C THR A 895 -9.68 26.34 -29.33
N CYS A 896 -9.40 27.59 -28.95
CA CYS A 896 -9.99 28.26 -27.80
C CYS A 896 -10.91 29.40 -28.28
N THR A 897 -12.08 29.55 -27.65
CA THR A 897 -12.95 30.72 -27.80
C THR A 897 -13.32 31.29 -26.44
N THR A 898 -13.10 32.58 -26.27
CA THR A 898 -13.40 33.31 -25.02
C THR A 898 -14.69 34.08 -25.13
N GLU A 899 -15.57 33.94 -24.15
CA GLU A 899 -16.84 34.66 -24.05
C GLU A 899 -16.95 35.43 -22.71
N PRO A 900 -17.67 36.56 -22.65
CA PRO A 900 -17.89 37.26 -21.38
C PRO A 900 -18.66 36.41 -20.38
N SER A 901 -18.24 36.42 -19.12
CA SER A 901 -18.96 35.72 -18.05
C SER A 901 -20.38 36.28 -17.88
N PRO A 902 -21.40 35.42 -17.66
CA PRO A 902 -22.74 35.88 -17.26
C PRO A 902 -22.75 36.55 -15.89
N TYR A 903 -21.70 36.39 -15.09
CA TYR A 903 -21.50 36.97 -13.76
C TYR A 903 -20.26 37.89 -13.78
N PRO A 904 -20.41 39.22 -13.65
CA PRO A 904 -19.32 40.19 -13.84
C PRO A 904 -18.10 40.03 -12.93
N GLU A 905 -18.23 39.29 -11.83
CA GLU A 905 -17.14 39.02 -10.87
C GLU A 905 -16.13 37.95 -11.36
N TRP A 906 -16.44 37.25 -12.46
CA TRP A 906 -15.62 36.16 -13.02
C TRP A 906 -15.11 36.43 -14.45
N ASP A 907 -15.19 37.68 -14.92
CA ASP A 907 -14.73 38.22 -16.20
C ASP A 907 -15.08 37.42 -17.49
N GLU A 908 -14.47 36.26 -17.73
CA GLU A 908 -14.51 35.52 -19.00
C GLU A 908 -14.63 34.01 -18.81
N VAL A 909 -15.33 33.33 -19.74
CA VAL A 909 -15.40 31.86 -19.86
C VAL A 909 -14.66 31.43 -21.13
N ARG A 910 -13.70 30.51 -21.00
CA ARG A 910 -13.00 29.91 -22.14
C ARG A 910 -13.63 28.56 -22.49
N ASN A 911 -13.94 28.38 -23.77
CA ASN A 911 -14.43 27.13 -24.33
C ASN A 911 -13.35 26.54 -25.22
N TYR A 912 -13.00 25.29 -24.96
CA TYR A 912 -11.93 24.57 -25.63
C TYR A 912 -12.52 23.48 -26.52
N LYS A 913 -11.90 23.29 -27.66
CA LYS A 913 -12.25 22.23 -28.61
C LYS A 913 -11.00 21.60 -29.18
N PHE A 914 -10.87 20.30 -29.01
CA PHE A 914 -9.84 19.47 -29.61
C PHE A 914 -10.47 18.50 -30.61
N ILE A 915 -9.82 18.33 -31.77
CA ILE A 915 -10.24 17.37 -32.79
C ILE A 915 -9.05 16.47 -33.12
N LEU A 916 -9.27 15.17 -32.98
CA LEU A 916 -8.36 14.12 -33.43
C LEU A 916 -8.89 13.53 -34.74
N HIS A 917 -8.17 13.78 -35.83
CA HIS A 917 -8.58 13.47 -37.19
C HIS A 917 -8.12 12.08 -37.65
N ASN A 918 -8.72 11.59 -38.75
CA ASN A 918 -8.26 10.42 -39.51
C ASN A 918 -8.15 9.12 -38.67
N GLN A 919 -9.05 8.94 -37.70
CA GLN A 919 -9.08 7.77 -36.84
C GLN A 919 -9.59 6.52 -37.57
N ILE A 920 -9.12 5.36 -37.15
CA ILE A 920 -9.58 4.09 -37.68
C ILE A 920 -11.04 3.89 -37.29
N LEU A 921 -11.91 3.77 -38.30
CA LEU A 921 -13.33 3.54 -38.10
C LEU A 921 -13.57 2.30 -37.23
N ALA A 922 -14.55 2.39 -36.32
CA ALA A 922 -14.96 1.29 -35.47
C ALA A 922 -13.82 0.68 -34.65
N GLN A 923 -12.83 1.49 -34.23
CA GLN A 923 -11.88 1.14 -33.18
C GLN A 923 -12.34 1.77 -31.86
N GLN A 924 -12.49 0.96 -30.80
CA GLN A 924 -12.76 1.48 -29.47
C GLN A 924 -11.49 2.02 -28.82
N LYS A 925 -11.60 3.19 -28.21
CA LYS A 925 -10.54 3.86 -27.44
C LYS A 925 -11.15 4.56 -26.24
N PHE A 926 -10.30 5.00 -25.32
CA PHE A 926 -10.66 5.90 -24.24
C PHE A 926 -9.93 7.22 -24.42
N ILE A 927 -10.66 8.33 -24.32
CA ILE A 927 -10.10 9.67 -24.37
C ILE A 927 -10.45 10.41 -23.08
N ALA A 928 -9.48 11.12 -22.52
CA ALA A 928 -9.65 11.94 -21.33
C ALA A 928 -9.00 13.30 -21.54
N VAL A 929 -9.43 14.29 -20.77
CA VAL A 929 -8.70 15.56 -20.61
C VAL A 929 -8.30 15.66 -19.15
N THR A 930 -7.02 15.92 -18.90
CA THR A 930 -6.49 16.12 -17.56
C THR A 930 -6.03 17.56 -17.40
N ALA A 931 -6.04 18.07 -16.19
CA ALA A 931 -5.47 19.36 -15.84
C ALA A 931 -4.19 19.16 -15.04
N SER A 932 -3.21 20.05 -15.22
CA SER A 932 -1.98 20.08 -14.42
C SER A 932 -1.79 21.42 -13.72
N ASP A 933 -1.05 21.40 -12.62
CA ASP A 933 -0.55 22.57 -11.90
C ASP A 933 0.95 22.80 -12.13
N TYR A 934 1.44 23.96 -11.66
CA TYR A 934 2.86 24.31 -11.67
C TYR A 934 3.69 23.60 -10.58
N GLY A 935 3.02 22.96 -9.62
CA GLY A 935 3.59 22.53 -8.36
C GLY A 935 4.17 23.69 -7.55
N ALA A 936 4.93 23.33 -6.51
CA ALA A 936 5.72 24.27 -5.72
C ALA A 936 7.11 23.68 -5.46
N PRO A 937 8.06 23.84 -6.39
CA PRO A 937 9.39 23.23 -6.29
C PRO A 937 10.16 23.62 -5.02
N LYS A 938 9.94 24.85 -4.52
CA LYS A 938 10.51 25.29 -3.24
C LYS A 938 10.04 24.39 -2.10
N MET A 939 8.75 24.09 -2.04
CA MET A 939 8.14 23.20 -1.05
C MET A 939 8.44 21.71 -1.32
N GLY A 940 9.23 21.40 -2.36
CA GLY A 940 9.43 20.03 -2.83
C GLY A 940 8.15 19.39 -3.40
N VAL A 941 7.20 20.19 -3.89
CA VAL A 941 6.00 19.73 -4.60
C VAL A 941 6.28 19.80 -6.10
N PRO A 942 6.34 18.68 -6.83
CA PRO A 942 6.46 18.69 -8.28
C PRO A 942 5.16 19.19 -8.91
N ALA A 943 5.18 19.52 -10.21
CA ALA A 943 3.96 19.71 -10.98
C ALA A 943 3.13 18.41 -11.00
N ILE A 944 1.84 18.50 -10.74
CA ILE A 944 0.94 17.36 -10.62
C ILE A 944 -0.13 17.46 -11.71
N LYS A 945 -0.61 16.30 -12.17
CA LYS A 945 -1.69 16.17 -13.15
C LYS A 945 -2.82 15.31 -12.61
N SER A 946 -4.06 15.68 -12.91
CA SER A 946 -5.23 14.88 -12.54
C SER A 946 -5.23 13.51 -13.23
N SER A 947 -5.86 12.51 -12.62
CA SER A 947 -5.95 11.17 -13.21
C SER A 947 -6.77 11.16 -14.51
N PRO A 948 -6.23 10.65 -15.64
CA PRO A 948 -6.99 10.49 -16.87
C PRO A 948 -8.10 9.45 -16.77
N GLU A 949 -7.93 8.40 -15.95
CA GLU A 949 -8.93 7.34 -15.80
C GLU A 949 -10.28 7.86 -15.28
N SER A 950 -10.22 8.82 -14.35
CA SER A 950 -11.39 9.45 -13.73
C SER A 950 -12.23 10.24 -14.73
N ASN A 951 -11.58 10.79 -15.77
CA ASN A 951 -12.23 11.60 -16.82
C ASN A 951 -12.34 10.87 -18.16
N ALA A 952 -12.00 9.58 -18.21
CA ALA A 952 -11.97 8.81 -19.43
C ALA A 952 -13.37 8.52 -19.96
N THR A 953 -13.62 8.90 -21.21
CA THR A 953 -14.83 8.58 -21.95
C THR A 953 -14.49 7.60 -23.07
N ALA A 954 -15.21 6.48 -23.13
CA ALA A 954 -15.07 5.54 -24.24
C ALA A 954 -15.59 6.19 -25.53
N THR A 955 -14.81 6.08 -26.60
CA THR A 955 -15.13 6.66 -27.90
C THR A 955 -14.96 5.64 -29.00
N VAL A 956 -15.93 5.63 -29.93
CA VAL A 956 -15.95 4.74 -31.10
C VAL A 956 -16.53 5.49 -32.28
N THR A 957 -15.71 5.73 -33.31
CA THR A 957 -16.17 6.35 -34.56
C THR A 957 -17.10 5.39 -35.31
N SER A 958 -18.40 5.52 -35.04
CA SER A 958 -19.46 4.59 -35.50
C SER A 958 -20.47 5.22 -36.47
N THR A 959 -20.31 6.51 -36.76
CA THR A 959 -21.14 7.28 -37.69
C THR A 959 -20.35 7.69 -38.92
N ILE A 960 -20.82 7.35 -40.11
CA ILE A 960 -20.21 7.66 -41.40
C ILE A 960 -21.19 8.58 -42.17
N SER A 961 -20.92 9.88 -42.17
CA SER A 961 -21.80 10.91 -42.75
C SER A 961 -22.03 10.75 -44.25
N LYS A 962 -21.04 10.16 -44.95
CA LYS A 962 -21.11 9.87 -46.40
C LYS A 962 -22.14 8.79 -46.76
N SER A 963 -22.65 8.04 -45.79
CA SER A 963 -23.64 6.98 -45.98
C SER A 963 -24.74 7.06 -44.92
N GLY A 964 -26.01 7.19 -45.33
CA GLY A 964 -27.14 7.09 -44.41
C GLY A 964 -27.49 5.65 -44.02
N ASP A 965 -26.91 4.67 -44.72
CA ASP A 965 -27.22 3.24 -44.58
C ASP A 965 -26.42 2.59 -43.45
N VAL A 966 -27.00 1.53 -42.86
CA VAL A 966 -26.32 0.66 -41.89
C VAL A 966 -25.25 -0.16 -42.60
N ILE A 967 -24.04 -0.13 -42.07
CA ILE A 967 -22.87 -0.81 -42.65
C ILE A 967 -22.42 -1.93 -41.71
N VAL A 968 -22.03 -3.07 -42.27
CA VAL A 968 -21.46 -4.18 -41.52
C VAL A 968 -19.97 -4.28 -41.80
N VAL A 969 -19.14 -4.31 -40.76
CA VAL A 969 -17.68 -4.38 -40.86
C VAL A 969 -17.13 -5.47 -39.95
N PRO A 970 -16.23 -6.34 -40.42
CA PRO A 970 -15.85 -6.54 -41.82
C PRO A 970 -16.97 -7.26 -42.60
N ASN A 971 -17.07 -6.98 -43.91
CA ASN A 971 -18.00 -7.66 -44.81
C ASN A 971 -17.35 -7.87 -46.19
N PRO A 972 -16.93 -9.10 -46.56
CA PRO A 972 -17.09 -10.34 -45.80
C PRO A 972 -16.23 -10.37 -44.52
N TYR A 973 -16.74 -11.02 -43.47
CA TYR A 973 -15.92 -11.46 -42.35
C TYR A 973 -15.14 -12.71 -42.76
N ARG A 974 -13.82 -12.71 -42.51
CA ARG A 974 -12.89 -13.76 -42.94
C ARG A 974 -12.14 -14.33 -41.74
N GLY A 975 -12.41 -15.58 -41.38
CA GLY A 975 -11.75 -16.28 -40.28
C GLY A 975 -10.26 -16.57 -40.51
N ASP A 976 -9.78 -16.43 -41.74
CA ASP A 976 -8.37 -16.53 -42.10
C ASP A 976 -7.64 -15.17 -42.09
N ALA A 977 -8.34 -14.07 -41.78
CA ALA A 977 -7.73 -12.76 -41.59
C ALA A 977 -7.23 -12.61 -40.14
N ASP A 978 -6.05 -12.01 -39.98
CA ASP A 978 -5.45 -11.75 -38.68
C ASP A 978 -6.06 -10.50 -38.02
N TYR A 979 -7.33 -10.59 -37.60
CA TYR A 979 -8.02 -9.48 -36.93
C TYR A 979 -7.40 -9.15 -35.56
N ALA A 980 -6.75 -10.10 -34.90
CA ALA A 980 -6.05 -9.88 -33.65
C ALA A 980 -4.79 -9.02 -33.86
N GLY A 981 -3.93 -9.38 -34.83
CA GLY A 981 -2.76 -8.57 -35.18
C GLY A 981 -3.09 -7.17 -35.72
N MET A 982 -4.32 -6.98 -36.21
CA MET A 982 -4.86 -5.67 -36.61
C MET A 982 -5.52 -4.88 -35.47
N GLY A 983 -5.61 -5.44 -34.26
CA GLY A 983 -6.27 -4.81 -33.11
C GLY A 983 -7.80 -4.73 -33.21
N TRP A 984 -8.43 -5.54 -34.07
CA TRP A 984 -9.88 -5.58 -34.28
C TRP A 984 -10.60 -6.57 -33.34
N GLU A 985 -9.98 -7.73 -33.11
CA GLU A 985 -10.40 -8.75 -32.14
C GLU A 985 -9.41 -8.75 -30.96
N VAL A 986 -9.91 -8.87 -29.73
CA VAL A 986 -9.07 -8.84 -28.51
C VAL A 986 -8.81 -10.27 -28.06
N LEU A 987 -7.53 -10.63 -27.87
CA LEU A 987 -7.10 -11.87 -27.24
C LEU A 987 -6.67 -11.55 -25.81
N ASP A 988 -7.01 -12.40 -24.84
CA ASP A 988 -6.73 -12.29 -23.38
C ASP A 988 -5.22 -12.34 -23.01
N GLY A 989 -4.30 -11.90 -23.87
CA GLY A 989 -2.85 -11.95 -23.63
C GLY A 989 -2.24 -13.36 -23.61
N LYS A 990 -2.97 -14.37 -23.09
CA LYS A 990 -2.75 -15.80 -23.26
C LYS A 990 -3.41 -16.23 -24.56
N TYR A 991 -2.61 -16.59 -25.56
CA TYR A 991 -3.02 -17.00 -26.91
C TYR A 991 -3.85 -18.31 -26.90
N THR A 992 -5.07 -18.26 -26.37
CA THR A 992 -6.02 -19.39 -26.42
C THR A 992 -7.16 -19.00 -27.35
N TYR A 993 -7.15 -19.54 -28.56
CA TYR A 993 -8.21 -19.33 -29.55
C TYR A 993 -9.57 -19.77 -28.97
N GLN A 994 -10.55 -18.85 -28.93
CA GLN A 994 -11.94 -19.16 -28.61
C GLN A 994 -12.90 -18.44 -29.57
N GLU A 995 -14.01 -19.09 -29.93
CA GLU A 995 -14.98 -18.55 -30.89
C GLU A 995 -15.67 -17.25 -30.43
N GLU A 996 -15.72 -17.01 -29.12
CA GLU A 996 -16.33 -15.84 -28.50
C GLU A 996 -15.52 -14.55 -28.65
N TYR A 997 -14.24 -14.64 -29.03
CA TYR A 997 -13.39 -13.47 -29.28
C TYR A 997 -13.56 -12.89 -30.69
N ARG A 998 -14.32 -13.57 -31.57
CA ARG A 998 -14.58 -13.07 -32.93
C ARG A 998 -15.42 -11.79 -32.88
N LYS A 999 -15.24 -10.86 -33.82
CA LYS A 999 -15.98 -9.58 -33.81
C LYS A 999 -16.44 -9.10 -35.19
N LEU A 1000 -17.74 -8.80 -35.29
CA LEU A 1000 -18.38 -8.11 -36.41
C LEU A 1000 -19.22 -6.95 -35.88
N VAL A 1001 -19.22 -5.81 -36.55
CA VAL A 1001 -19.84 -4.57 -36.06
C VAL A 1001 -20.85 -4.03 -37.07
N PHE A 1002 -21.98 -3.55 -36.57
CA PHE A 1002 -22.99 -2.79 -37.29
C PHE A 1002 -22.78 -1.30 -36.98
N LEU A 1003 -22.55 -0.48 -37.99
CA LEU A 1003 -22.33 0.97 -37.91
C LEU A 1003 -23.52 1.74 -38.49
N ASN A 1004 -23.63 3.04 -38.20
CA ASN A 1004 -24.75 3.90 -38.62
C ASN A 1004 -26.14 3.47 -38.09
N ILE A 1005 -26.18 2.66 -37.03
CA ILE A 1005 -27.47 2.26 -36.43
C ILE A 1005 -28.09 3.40 -35.64
N PRO A 1006 -29.43 3.46 -35.48
CA PRO A 1006 -30.07 4.44 -34.61
C PRO A 1006 -29.58 4.33 -33.15
N ASP A 1007 -29.58 5.45 -32.42
CA ASP A 1007 -29.18 5.49 -30.99
C ASP A 1007 -29.91 4.43 -30.16
N ARG A 1008 -31.20 4.20 -30.40
CA ARG A 1008 -31.96 3.10 -29.79
C ARG A 1008 -32.56 2.22 -30.86
N CYS A 1009 -32.10 0.97 -30.97
CA CYS A 1009 -32.62 0.05 -31.99
C CYS A 1009 -32.55 -1.42 -31.58
N VAL A 1010 -33.23 -2.27 -32.36
CA VAL A 1010 -33.13 -3.73 -32.26
C VAL A 1010 -32.58 -4.27 -33.58
N ILE A 1011 -31.47 -5.00 -33.51
CA ILE A 1011 -30.85 -5.68 -34.64
C ILE A 1011 -31.26 -7.15 -34.59
N ARG A 1012 -31.78 -7.67 -35.70
CA ARG A 1012 -32.14 -9.08 -35.85
C ARG A 1012 -31.35 -9.69 -36.99
N ILE A 1013 -30.64 -10.78 -36.72
CA ILE A 1013 -29.79 -11.46 -37.70
C ILE A 1013 -30.43 -12.80 -38.06
N TYR A 1014 -30.49 -13.09 -39.35
CA TYR A 1014 -31.13 -14.27 -39.92
C TYR A 1014 -30.20 -15.03 -40.86
N THR A 1015 -30.41 -16.34 -41.00
CA THR A 1015 -29.86 -17.11 -42.11
C THR A 1015 -30.52 -16.68 -43.44
N LEU A 1016 -29.93 -17.04 -44.59
CA LEU A 1016 -30.57 -16.82 -45.89
C LEU A 1016 -31.94 -17.52 -46.04
N ALA A 1017 -32.20 -18.58 -45.26
CA ALA A 1017 -33.48 -19.27 -45.21
C ALA A 1017 -34.54 -18.56 -44.35
N GLY A 1018 -34.15 -17.52 -43.60
CA GLY A 1018 -35.03 -16.74 -42.73
C GLY A 1018 -35.08 -17.22 -41.28
N ASP A 1019 -34.21 -18.14 -40.87
CA ASP A 1019 -34.12 -18.57 -39.46
C ASP A 1019 -33.47 -17.48 -38.61
N LEU A 1020 -34.07 -17.13 -37.48
CA LEU A 1020 -33.52 -16.15 -36.54
C LEU A 1020 -32.31 -16.74 -35.81
N VAL A 1021 -31.18 -16.02 -35.86
CA VAL A 1021 -29.89 -16.45 -35.30
C VAL A 1021 -29.54 -15.67 -34.04
N LYS A 1022 -29.76 -14.35 -34.07
CA LYS A 1022 -29.39 -13.44 -32.99
C LYS A 1022 -30.31 -12.23 -32.94
N VAL A 1023 -30.65 -11.80 -31.72
CA VAL A 1023 -31.25 -10.49 -31.44
C VAL A 1023 -30.31 -9.67 -30.57
N ILE A 1024 -30.03 -8.43 -31.00
CA ILE A 1024 -29.20 -7.47 -30.26
C ILE A 1024 -30.07 -6.24 -29.99
N ALA A 1025 -30.17 -5.84 -28.72
CA ALA A 1025 -30.77 -4.57 -28.34
C ALA A 1025 -29.65 -3.55 -28.15
N HIS A 1026 -29.74 -2.43 -28.85
CA HIS A 1026 -28.76 -1.35 -28.79
C HIS A 1026 -29.36 -0.11 -28.14
N ASN A 1027 -28.61 0.49 -27.24
CA ASN A 1027 -28.87 1.80 -26.66
C ASN A 1027 -27.54 2.55 -26.58
N GLY A 1028 -27.38 3.59 -27.39
CA GLY A 1028 -26.14 4.33 -27.55
C GLY A 1028 -25.75 5.14 -26.31
N ASN A 1029 -26.71 5.43 -25.43
CA ASN A 1029 -26.48 6.07 -24.13
C ASN A 1029 -26.15 5.08 -23.01
N SER A 1030 -25.90 3.80 -23.32
CA SER A 1030 -25.50 2.81 -22.31
C SER A 1030 -24.01 2.95 -21.99
N GLU A 1031 -23.60 2.40 -20.84
CA GLU A 1031 -22.19 2.28 -20.47
C GLU A 1031 -21.42 1.47 -21.53
N TRP A 1032 -20.15 1.82 -21.71
CA TRP A 1032 -19.28 1.24 -22.74
C TRP A 1032 -19.07 -0.28 -22.62
N ASN A 1033 -19.27 -0.83 -21.41
CA ASN A 1033 -19.15 -2.26 -21.10
C ASN A 1033 -20.49 -3.01 -21.22
N THR A 1034 -21.57 -2.32 -21.60
CA THR A 1034 -22.87 -2.94 -21.84
C THR A 1034 -22.73 -3.94 -22.99
N PRO A 1035 -23.23 -5.18 -22.87
CA PRO A 1035 -23.12 -6.17 -23.93
C PRO A 1035 -23.56 -5.61 -25.28
N TYR A 1036 -22.76 -5.89 -26.31
CA TYR A 1036 -22.98 -5.46 -27.70
C TYR A 1036 -22.80 -3.96 -27.98
N TRP A 1037 -22.63 -3.09 -26.97
CA TRP A 1037 -22.40 -1.66 -27.20
C TRP A 1037 -21.07 -1.45 -27.94
N TYR A 1038 -21.10 -0.57 -28.95
CA TYR A 1038 -19.90 -0.25 -29.73
C TYR A 1038 -19.96 1.18 -30.28
N GLY A 1039 -20.15 2.14 -29.38
CA GLY A 1039 -20.41 3.55 -29.68
C GLY A 1039 -21.89 3.89 -29.77
N THR A 1040 -22.22 5.19 -29.81
CA THR A 1040 -23.61 5.68 -29.87
C THR A 1040 -24.38 5.11 -31.05
N ASN A 1041 -23.73 4.95 -32.20
CA ASN A 1041 -24.33 4.47 -33.45
C ASN A 1041 -23.70 3.17 -33.94
N GLY A 1042 -23.18 2.35 -33.02
CA GLY A 1042 -22.56 1.07 -33.34
C GLY A 1042 -22.87 -0.05 -32.36
N ALA A 1043 -23.01 -1.27 -32.87
CA ALA A 1043 -23.16 -2.47 -32.05
C ALA A 1043 -22.32 -3.62 -32.58
N TYR A 1044 -21.67 -4.38 -31.70
CA TYR A 1044 -20.87 -5.55 -32.09
C TYR A 1044 -21.64 -6.86 -31.88
N TRP A 1045 -21.23 -7.89 -32.62
CA TRP A 1045 -21.66 -9.26 -32.49
C TRP A 1045 -20.46 -10.18 -32.48
N ASN A 1046 -20.42 -11.11 -31.53
CA ASN A 1046 -19.35 -12.08 -31.36
C ASN A 1046 -19.50 -13.36 -32.21
N LEU A 1047 -20.39 -13.35 -33.21
CA LEU A 1047 -20.70 -14.50 -34.06
C LEU A 1047 -21.25 -15.73 -33.30
N ILE A 1048 -21.71 -15.53 -32.06
CA ILE A 1048 -22.43 -16.54 -31.26
C ILE A 1048 -23.93 -16.29 -31.37
N SER A 1049 -24.70 -17.32 -31.72
CA SER A 1049 -26.17 -17.27 -31.77
C SER A 1049 -26.81 -17.16 -30.37
N ASP A 1050 -28.10 -16.86 -30.29
CA ASP A 1050 -28.83 -16.86 -29.01
C ASP A 1050 -28.92 -18.23 -28.33
N ASN A 1051 -28.57 -19.31 -29.04
CA ASN A 1051 -28.47 -20.66 -28.48
C ASN A 1051 -27.05 -20.98 -27.96
N ASN A 1052 -26.18 -19.97 -27.78
CA ASN A 1052 -24.77 -20.12 -27.39
C ASN A 1052 -23.97 -21.04 -28.31
N GLN A 1053 -24.27 -21.01 -29.62
CA GLN A 1053 -23.53 -21.76 -30.64
C GLN A 1053 -22.87 -20.81 -31.63
N ALA A 1054 -21.61 -21.10 -31.97
CA ALA A 1054 -20.89 -20.40 -33.02
C ALA A 1054 -21.57 -20.61 -34.38
N VAL A 1055 -21.73 -19.55 -35.15
CA VAL A 1055 -22.36 -19.63 -36.48
C VAL A 1055 -21.41 -20.22 -37.53
N VAL A 1056 -21.95 -20.62 -38.69
CA VAL A 1056 -21.18 -21.25 -39.79
C VAL A 1056 -20.94 -20.26 -40.94
N SER A 1057 -20.06 -20.62 -41.88
CA SER A 1057 -19.87 -19.84 -43.11
C SER A 1057 -21.16 -19.74 -43.92
N GLY A 1058 -21.49 -18.54 -44.42
CA GLY A 1058 -22.74 -18.33 -45.17
C GLY A 1058 -23.07 -16.86 -45.43
N ILE A 1059 -24.18 -16.64 -46.13
CA ILE A 1059 -24.80 -15.32 -46.32
C ILE A 1059 -25.88 -15.15 -45.25
N TYR A 1060 -25.81 -14.05 -44.52
CA TYR A 1060 -26.75 -13.67 -43.47
C TYR A 1060 -27.52 -12.43 -43.88
N LEU A 1061 -28.78 -12.34 -43.44
CA LEU A 1061 -29.61 -11.15 -43.56
C LEU A 1061 -29.68 -10.48 -42.19
N PHE A 1062 -29.83 -9.16 -42.15
CA PHE A 1062 -30.11 -8.46 -40.91
C PHE A 1062 -31.17 -7.39 -41.10
N ASN A 1063 -31.90 -7.11 -40.04
CA ASN A 1063 -32.85 -6.02 -39.92
C ASN A 1063 -32.44 -5.12 -38.74
N VAL A 1064 -32.46 -3.81 -38.94
CA VAL A 1064 -32.31 -2.82 -37.87
C VAL A 1064 -33.60 -2.05 -37.76
N GLN A 1065 -34.24 -2.16 -36.60
CA GLN A 1065 -35.50 -1.49 -36.30
C GLN A 1065 -35.24 -0.37 -35.28
N ASP A 1066 -35.54 0.87 -35.64
CA ASP A 1066 -35.46 2.02 -34.73
C ASP A 1066 -36.55 1.91 -33.66
N ALA A 1067 -36.15 1.88 -32.39
CA ALA A 1067 -37.08 1.78 -31.28
C ALA A 1067 -37.92 3.06 -31.11
N ASP A 1068 -37.42 4.19 -31.58
CA ASP A 1068 -38.06 5.50 -31.49
C ASP A 1068 -38.89 5.87 -32.73
N ASN A 1069 -38.86 5.03 -33.77
CA ASN A 1069 -39.45 5.31 -35.09
C ASN A 1069 -38.99 6.66 -35.67
N LYS A 1070 -37.74 7.08 -35.41
CA LYS A 1070 -37.14 8.30 -36.00
C LYS A 1070 -36.57 8.03 -37.40
N LYS A 1071 -36.25 6.77 -37.72
CA LYS A 1071 -35.79 6.29 -39.04
C LYS A 1071 -36.61 5.08 -39.50
N ASP A 1072 -36.67 4.87 -40.82
CA ASP A 1072 -37.26 3.67 -41.43
C ASP A 1072 -36.42 2.41 -41.11
N ASP A 1073 -37.09 1.27 -41.01
CA ASP A 1073 -36.42 -0.03 -40.80
C ASP A 1073 -35.43 -0.32 -41.94
N PHE A 1074 -34.20 -0.68 -41.57
CA PHE A 1074 -33.17 -1.04 -42.52
C PHE A 1074 -33.08 -2.56 -42.65
N VAL A 1075 -32.84 -3.06 -43.87
CA VAL A 1075 -32.57 -4.47 -44.15
C VAL A 1075 -31.33 -4.58 -45.01
N GLY A 1076 -30.37 -5.39 -44.59
CA GLY A 1076 -29.13 -5.62 -45.31
C GLY A 1076 -28.69 -7.08 -45.31
N LYS A 1077 -27.51 -7.33 -45.88
CA LYS A 1077 -26.89 -8.66 -45.91
C LYS A 1077 -25.37 -8.56 -45.73
N PHE A 1078 -24.79 -9.60 -45.15
CA PHE A 1078 -23.34 -9.75 -45.02
C PHE A 1078 -22.93 -11.21 -45.17
N VAL A 1079 -21.63 -11.45 -45.33
CA VAL A 1079 -21.06 -12.78 -45.57
C VAL A 1079 -20.05 -13.12 -44.48
N ILE A 1080 -20.14 -14.35 -43.95
CA ILE A 1080 -19.15 -14.94 -43.04
C ILE A 1080 -18.44 -16.08 -43.78
N ILE A 1081 -17.11 -16.06 -43.75
CA ILE A 1081 -16.22 -17.11 -44.27
C ILE A 1081 -15.31 -17.52 -43.12
N LYS A 1082 -15.61 -18.63 -42.43
CA LYS A 1082 -14.75 -19.20 -41.40
C LYS A 1082 -13.60 -20.00 -41.97
#